data_AF-A0A920A906-F1
#
_entry.id   AF-A0A920A906-F1
#
_cell.length_a   1.000
_cell.length_b   1.000
_cell.length_c   1.000
_cell.angle_alpha   90.00
_cell.angle_beta   90.00
_cell.angle_gamma   90.00
#
_symmetry.space_group_name_H-M   'P 1'
#
loop_
_entity.id
_entity.type
_entity.pdbx_description
1 polymer ?
#
loop_
_entity_poly.entity_id
_entity_poly.type
_entity_poly.pdbx_seq_one_letter_code
_entity_poly.pdbx_strand_id
1 'polypeptide(L)'
;MRLKSLKLAGFKSFVDPIEIDFPGIMCGIVGPNGCGKSNIIDAIKWVKGELSAKSLRSESLQDVIFNGSDNRKPVSHCSVELCFDNSENFLGGEYLKFDEVSVKREMGRDGQSTYFINNAVARRRDVQDLFLGTGLGGNSYAIIEQGIISSLVGAKPEELRSYVEEAAGISKYKERKRETESRIRRTSENISRLKDLEDEVKRSIRRLNAEANLTTRYKKLRTKEQEFQKYIVNDDLKSLLSHMNKSEKENKSIDQDIEKLDGERLAVIAKRDVCKTNLMEGLKTLEEAQRSFYESGAKISLIEEKERSVSSRIEELTSEEKKNLMNLDELAKEQSSSKTNLDEINPKIKSDIKNKTKKLIEKLEAELSSKDQTSIESEFMDTWKKGYEYGMGENDDASEKINSLKEQFVSRNAQITKDIKELKANLSKEKVDLTELIENRKNNELHVIELRSAQDKANEELRGYENAISRFEAEKEQIVHQKNEQEVNRRSLEIEVKEKQEKLNSFDEVKDIEGERDQVIIDLEKLQKRIMNLGPINFAAPETLEAEKQRKEILSGQIEELETSLTKLDEAIKKIDRESNKSFHECLTSVNKYLEEMFPKLFGGGFCKLDLIDKTEDSGLQLMARLPGKKNTKLSQLSGGEKALTALALVFSLFSINPAPFCLLDEVDAPLDDENTSRFINLVNEMSEKVQFIFVTHNKISMEKSTHLLGVTMRDLGVSKVVSVDVEQAMELAQS
;
A
#
# COMPACT_ATOMS: atom_id res chain seq x y z
N MET A 1 -8.20 -45.91 -68.18
CA MET A 1 -9.42 -45.13 -67.81
C MET A 1 -10.28 -45.01 -69.06
N ARG A 2 -11.58 -45.28 -69.00
CA ARG A 2 -12.49 -45.19 -70.18
C ARG A 2 -13.79 -44.50 -69.79
N LEU A 3 -14.42 -43.78 -70.73
CA LEU A 3 -15.71 -43.16 -70.49
C LEU A 3 -16.80 -44.23 -70.61
N LYS A 4 -17.45 -44.54 -69.48
CA LYS A 4 -18.48 -45.59 -69.38
C LYS A 4 -19.86 -45.04 -69.72
N SER A 5 -20.27 -43.99 -69.01
CA SER A 5 -21.56 -43.33 -69.24
C SER A 5 -21.50 -41.83 -68.96
N LEU A 6 -22.42 -41.11 -69.58
CA LEU A 6 -22.68 -39.68 -69.38
C LEU A 6 -24.14 -39.50 -68.95
N LYS A 7 -24.35 -38.94 -67.76
CA LYS A 7 -25.69 -38.60 -67.26
C LYS A 7 -25.93 -37.10 -67.42
N LEU A 8 -27.05 -36.75 -68.03
CA LEU A 8 -27.44 -35.37 -68.33
C LEU A 8 -28.83 -35.11 -67.77
N ALA A 9 -29.04 -33.97 -67.13
CA ALA A 9 -30.36 -33.48 -66.79
C ALA A 9 -30.40 -31.95 -66.86
N GLY A 10 -31.41 -31.40 -67.53
CA GLY A 10 -31.60 -29.95 -67.67
C GLY A 10 -30.49 -29.20 -68.43
N PHE A 11 -29.60 -29.91 -69.13
CA PHE A 11 -28.43 -29.32 -69.81
C PHE A 11 -28.74 -29.06 -71.29
N LYS A 12 -28.72 -27.79 -71.70
CA LYS A 12 -29.07 -27.34 -73.06
C LYS A 12 -30.34 -28.02 -73.58
N SER A 13 -30.27 -28.78 -74.67
CA SER A 13 -31.42 -29.47 -75.25
C SER A 13 -31.82 -30.77 -74.53
N PHE A 14 -31.05 -31.25 -73.55
CA PHE A 14 -31.34 -32.44 -72.76
C PHE A 14 -32.11 -32.06 -71.49
N VAL A 15 -33.42 -31.96 -71.61
CA VAL A 15 -34.31 -31.52 -70.52
C VAL A 15 -34.54 -32.61 -69.49
N ASP A 16 -34.92 -33.81 -69.95
CA ASP A 16 -35.20 -34.95 -69.09
C ASP A 16 -33.91 -35.68 -68.71
N PRO A 17 -33.84 -36.25 -67.48
CA PRO A 17 -32.70 -37.07 -67.08
C PRO A 17 -32.47 -38.22 -68.07
N ILE A 18 -31.28 -38.26 -68.64
CA ILE A 18 -30.86 -39.31 -69.58
C ILE A 18 -29.47 -39.80 -69.22
N GLU A 19 -29.28 -41.12 -69.30
CA GLU A 19 -27.98 -41.76 -69.23
C GLU A 19 -27.62 -42.25 -70.63
N ILE A 20 -26.47 -41.80 -71.12
CA ILE A 20 -25.90 -42.17 -72.41
C ILE A 20 -24.73 -43.10 -72.12
N ASP A 21 -24.87 -44.36 -72.49
CA ASP A 21 -23.78 -45.33 -72.43
C ASP A 21 -22.89 -45.18 -73.67
N PHE A 22 -21.58 -45.33 -73.48
CA PHE A 22 -20.61 -45.38 -74.58
C PHE A 22 -20.08 -46.81 -74.72
N PRO A 23 -20.85 -47.73 -75.33
CA PRO A 23 -20.41 -49.09 -75.54
C PRO A 23 -19.28 -49.13 -76.58
N GLY A 24 -18.25 -49.91 -76.28
CA GLY A 24 -17.15 -50.17 -77.20
C GLY A 24 -16.10 -49.05 -77.30
N ILE A 25 -15.20 -49.24 -78.25
CA ILE A 25 -14.01 -48.42 -78.45
C ILE A 25 -14.29 -47.27 -79.43
N MET A 26 -15.08 -47.50 -80.48
CA MET A 26 -15.41 -46.50 -81.49
C MET A 26 -16.92 -46.26 -81.54
N CYS A 27 -17.35 -45.12 -81.02
CA CYS A 27 -18.74 -44.71 -80.92
C CYS A 27 -19.00 -43.49 -81.82
N GLY A 28 -19.92 -43.62 -82.78
CA GLY A 28 -20.35 -42.52 -83.63
C GLY A 28 -21.62 -41.86 -83.11
N ILE A 29 -21.66 -40.54 -83.03
CA ILE A 29 -22.86 -39.76 -82.67
C ILE A 29 -23.41 -39.15 -83.96
N VAL A 30 -24.64 -39.53 -84.31
CA VAL A 30 -25.29 -39.17 -85.58
C VAL A 30 -26.67 -38.59 -85.35
N GLY A 31 -27.20 -37.85 -86.32
CA GLY A 31 -28.51 -37.22 -86.21
C GLY A 31 -28.61 -35.95 -87.07
N PRO A 32 -29.81 -35.46 -87.37
CA PRO A 32 -30.00 -34.26 -88.20
C PRO A 32 -29.37 -33.00 -87.60
N ASN A 33 -29.17 -31.97 -88.41
CA ASN A 33 -28.59 -30.71 -87.93
C ASN A 33 -29.51 -30.07 -86.87
N GLY A 34 -28.91 -29.49 -85.82
CA GLY A 34 -29.65 -28.85 -84.73
C GLY A 34 -30.30 -29.79 -83.71
N CYS A 35 -30.12 -31.12 -83.80
CA CYS A 35 -30.72 -32.06 -82.85
C CYS A 35 -30.01 -32.16 -81.48
N GLY A 36 -28.88 -31.47 -81.31
CA GLY A 36 -28.12 -31.42 -80.05
C GLY A 36 -26.91 -32.36 -79.96
N LYS A 37 -26.36 -32.85 -81.08
CA LYS A 37 -25.15 -33.71 -81.10
C LYS A 37 -23.96 -33.08 -80.38
N SER A 38 -23.58 -31.86 -80.77
CA SER A 38 -22.45 -31.16 -80.16
C SER A 38 -22.72 -30.72 -78.72
N ASN A 39 -23.98 -30.66 -78.28
CA ASN A 39 -24.31 -30.39 -76.88
C ASN A 39 -23.80 -31.52 -75.95
N ILE A 40 -23.62 -32.74 -76.45
CA ILE A 40 -23.01 -33.85 -75.71
C ILE A 40 -21.54 -33.53 -75.40
N ILE A 41 -20.81 -33.02 -76.39
CA ILE A 41 -19.40 -32.61 -76.24
C ILE A 41 -19.28 -31.42 -75.29
N ASP A 42 -20.17 -30.44 -75.42
CA ASP A 42 -20.23 -29.29 -74.53
C ASP A 42 -20.46 -29.73 -73.07
N ALA A 43 -21.29 -30.75 -72.83
CA ALA A 43 -21.54 -31.28 -71.51
C ALA A 43 -20.27 -31.91 -70.89
N ILE A 44 -19.52 -32.68 -71.68
CA ILE A 44 -18.26 -33.29 -71.25
C ILE A 44 -17.23 -32.20 -70.90
N LYS A 45 -17.08 -31.16 -71.75
CA LYS A 45 -16.21 -30.01 -71.49
C LYS A 45 -16.60 -29.26 -70.21
N TRP A 46 -17.90 -29.07 -70.00
CA TRP A 46 -18.41 -28.31 -68.87
C TRP A 46 -18.11 -28.99 -67.53
N VAL A 47 -18.30 -30.31 -67.42
CA VAL A 47 -17.95 -31.07 -66.19
C VAL A 47 -16.46 -31.01 -65.88
N LYS A 48 -15.63 -31.04 -66.92
CA LYS A 48 -14.17 -30.95 -66.81
C LYS A 48 -13.67 -29.64 -66.19
N GLY A 49 -14.55 -28.64 -66.06
CA GLY A 49 -14.24 -27.36 -65.43
C GLY A 49 -13.92 -26.23 -66.40
N GLU A 50 -14.40 -26.31 -67.65
CA GLU A 50 -14.37 -25.18 -68.60
C GLU A 50 -15.17 -23.98 -68.05
N LEU A 51 -14.58 -22.78 -68.18
CA LEU A 51 -15.11 -21.51 -67.66
C LEU A 51 -15.59 -20.58 -68.77
N SER A 52 -15.13 -20.79 -70.01
CA SER A 52 -15.50 -19.94 -71.13
C SER A 52 -16.87 -20.32 -71.67
N ALA A 53 -17.88 -19.46 -71.49
CA ALA A 53 -19.20 -19.63 -72.11
C ALA A 53 -19.09 -19.77 -73.65
N LYS A 54 -18.18 -19.01 -74.25
CA LYS A 54 -17.89 -19.07 -75.69
C LYS A 54 -17.35 -20.42 -76.14
N SER A 55 -16.53 -21.09 -75.32
CA SER A 55 -16.01 -22.46 -75.58
C SER A 55 -17.14 -23.49 -75.63
N LEU A 56 -18.23 -23.23 -74.88
CA LEU A 56 -19.42 -24.05 -74.81
C LEU A 56 -20.51 -23.61 -75.80
N ARG A 57 -20.20 -22.77 -76.80
CA ARG A 57 -21.17 -22.26 -77.80
C ARG A 57 -22.39 -21.57 -77.15
N SER A 58 -22.16 -20.86 -76.06
CA SER A 58 -23.16 -20.11 -75.29
C SER A 58 -22.71 -18.67 -75.08
N GLU A 59 -23.65 -17.73 -74.91
CA GLU A 59 -23.33 -16.32 -74.66
C GLU A 59 -22.95 -16.11 -73.18
N SER A 60 -23.70 -16.74 -72.27
CA SER A 60 -23.47 -16.78 -70.83
C SER A 60 -23.31 -18.21 -70.35
N LEU A 61 -22.59 -18.41 -69.23
CA LEU A 61 -22.51 -19.72 -68.57
C LEU A 61 -23.90 -20.19 -68.11
N GLN A 62 -24.83 -19.29 -67.82
CA GLN A 62 -26.19 -19.66 -67.43
C GLN A 62 -27.00 -20.30 -68.57
N ASP A 63 -26.61 -20.06 -69.84
CA ASP A 63 -27.31 -20.59 -71.01
C ASP A 63 -27.07 -22.09 -71.24
N VAL A 64 -26.22 -22.72 -70.44
CA VAL A 64 -26.12 -24.18 -70.40
C VAL A 64 -27.32 -24.82 -69.71
N ILE A 65 -28.10 -24.05 -68.94
CA ILE A 65 -29.36 -24.50 -68.35
C ILE A 65 -30.46 -24.37 -69.40
N PHE A 66 -31.30 -25.39 -69.57
CA PHE A 66 -32.39 -25.34 -70.54
C PHE A 66 -33.32 -24.14 -70.27
N ASN A 67 -33.38 -23.23 -71.26
CA ASN A 67 -34.12 -21.98 -71.19
C ASN A 67 -35.59 -22.07 -71.61
N GLY A 68 -36.09 -23.28 -71.91
CA GLY A 68 -37.46 -23.50 -72.37
C GLY A 68 -37.57 -23.64 -73.88
N SER A 69 -38.70 -24.17 -74.33
CA SER A 69 -39.13 -24.24 -75.73
C SER A 69 -40.64 -23.99 -75.78
N ASP A 70 -41.22 -23.85 -76.98
CA ASP A 70 -42.65 -23.58 -77.15
C ASP A 70 -43.56 -24.59 -76.40
N ASN A 71 -43.11 -25.84 -76.28
CA ASN A 71 -43.85 -26.93 -75.63
C ASN A 71 -43.31 -27.33 -74.24
N ARG A 72 -42.24 -26.69 -73.73
CA ARG A 72 -41.57 -27.11 -72.48
C ARG A 72 -41.06 -25.92 -71.67
N LYS A 73 -41.42 -25.88 -70.38
CA LYS A 73 -40.97 -24.83 -69.46
C LYS A 73 -39.45 -24.89 -69.21
N PRO A 74 -38.80 -23.74 -68.92
CA PRO A 74 -37.40 -23.71 -68.48
C PRO A 74 -37.18 -24.51 -67.19
N VAL A 75 -35.97 -25.02 -67.02
CA VAL A 75 -35.53 -25.68 -65.77
C VAL A 75 -34.72 -24.72 -64.89
N SER A 76 -34.69 -25.00 -63.58
CA SER A 76 -34.02 -24.17 -62.57
C SER A 76 -32.55 -24.55 -62.34
N HIS A 77 -32.19 -25.79 -62.64
CA HIS A 77 -30.86 -26.35 -62.45
C HIS A 77 -30.52 -27.29 -63.60
N CYS A 78 -29.23 -27.45 -63.87
CA CYS A 78 -28.70 -28.51 -64.72
C CYS A 78 -27.64 -29.31 -63.98
N SER A 79 -27.51 -30.57 -64.36
CA SER A 79 -26.48 -31.47 -63.84
C SER A 79 -25.91 -32.32 -64.95
N VAL A 80 -24.60 -32.50 -64.92
CA VAL A 80 -23.90 -33.41 -65.82
C VAL A 80 -22.94 -34.25 -64.99
N GLU A 81 -22.96 -35.57 -65.18
CA GLU A 81 -22.08 -36.51 -64.50
C GLU A 81 -21.38 -37.41 -65.53
N LEU A 82 -20.05 -37.48 -65.44
CA LEU A 82 -19.20 -38.38 -66.21
C LEU A 82 -18.81 -39.56 -65.34
N CYS A 83 -19.08 -40.76 -65.81
CA CYS A 83 -18.68 -42.00 -65.16
C CYS A 83 -17.51 -42.62 -65.92
N PHE A 84 -16.40 -42.82 -65.22
CA PHE A 84 -15.19 -43.42 -65.78
C PHE A 84 -14.93 -44.78 -65.17
N ASP A 85 -14.56 -45.73 -66.03
CA ASP A 85 -13.95 -46.99 -65.61
C ASP A 85 -12.46 -46.75 -65.38
N ASN A 86 -11.98 -47.00 -64.15
CA ASN A 86 -10.60 -46.86 -63.70
C ASN A 86 -9.96 -48.22 -63.33
N SER A 87 -10.51 -49.35 -63.78
CA SER A 87 -9.93 -50.70 -63.57
C SER A 87 -8.44 -50.84 -63.96
N GLU A 88 -7.98 -50.08 -64.95
CA GLU A 88 -6.58 -50.03 -65.37
C GLU A 88 -5.68 -49.15 -64.48
N ASN A 89 -6.20 -48.59 -63.38
CA ASN A 89 -5.50 -47.73 -62.42
C ASN A 89 -4.79 -46.51 -63.05
N PHE A 90 -5.41 -45.93 -64.08
CA PHE A 90 -4.87 -44.79 -64.80
C PHE A 90 -4.87 -43.50 -63.96
N LEU A 91 -5.88 -43.33 -63.10
CA LEU A 91 -5.91 -42.27 -62.10
C LEU A 91 -5.08 -42.67 -60.88
N GLY A 92 -3.97 -41.95 -60.64
CA GLY A 92 -3.10 -42.17 -59.49
C GLY A 92 -3.61 -41.56 -58.18
N GLY A 93 -2.90 -41.82 -57.08
CA GLY A 93 -3.14 -41.18 -55.79
C GLY A 93 -4.30 -41.78 -54.99
N GLU A 94 -5.14 -40.93 -54.39
CA GLU A 94 -6.25 -41.35 -53.51
C GLU A 94 -7.36 -42.14 -54.25
N TYR A 95 -7.39 -42.03 -55.58
CA TYR A 95 -8.40 -42.64 -56.45
C TYR A 95 -8.04 -44.04 -56.95
N LEU A 96 -6.83 -44.55 -56.63
CA LEU A 96 -6.40 -45.94 -56.89
C LEU A 96 -7.28 -46.99 -56.21
N LYS A 97 -8.10 -46.59 -55.24
CA LYS A 97 -8.98 -47.49 -54.47
C LYS A 97 -10.34 -47.72 -55.13
N PHE A 98 -10.63 -47.01 -56.22
CA PHE A 98 -11.93 -47.05 -56.87
C PHE A 98 -11.79 -47.57 -58.31
N ASP A 99 -12.49 -48.66 -58.60
CA ASP A 99 -12.59 -49.22 -59.96
C ASP A 99 -13.44 -48.33 -60.87
N GLU A 100 -14.32 -47.49 -60.29
CA GLU A 100 -15.12 -46.50 -61.02
C GLU A 100 -15.00 -45.13 -60.35
N VAL A 101 -14.82 -44.08 -61.18
CA VAL A 101 -14.74 -42.69 -60.72
C VAL A 101 -15.81 -41.87 -61.43
N SER A 102 -16.68 -41.20 -60.67
CA SER A 102 -17.66 -40.26 -61.21
C SER A 102 -17.29 -38.81 -60.90
N VAL A 103 -17.44 -37.94 -61.89
CA VAL A 103 -17.25 -36.49 -61.76
C VAL A 103 -18.54 -35.81 -62.16
N LYS A 104 -19.15 -35.08 -61.24
CA LYS A 104 -20.43 -34.38 -61.45
C LYS A 104 -20.26 -32.89 -61.26
N ARG A 105 -20.89 -32.11 -62.14
CA ARG A 105 -21.06 -30.67 -62.00
C ARG A 105 -22.54 -30.34 -62.01
N GLU A 106 -22.98 -29.54 -61.05
CA GLU A 106 -24.34 -29.01 -60.99
C GLU A 106 -24.30 -27.49 -60.96
N MET A 107 -25.31 -26.84 -61.55
CA MET A 107 -25.42 -25.39 -61.53
C MET A 107 -26.88 -24.95 -61.51
N GLY A 108 -27.17 -23.97 -60.65
CA GLY A 108 -28.45 -23.26 -60.60
C GLY A 108 -28.45 -21.98 -61.41
N ARG A 109 -29.63 -21.37 -61.56
CA ARG A 109 -29.79 -20.04 -62.19
C ARG A 109 -29.12 -18.89 -61.42
N ASP A 110 -28.70 -19.12 -60.18
CA ASP A 110 -27.86 -18.21 -59.41
C ASP A 110 -26.41 -18.14 -59.91
N GLY A 111 -26.03 -19.03 -60.84
CA GLY A 111 -24.69 -19.10 -61.44
C GLY A 111 -23.65 -19.80 -60.56
N GLN A 112 -24.05 -20.35 -59.41
CA GLN A 112 -23.14 -21.11 -58.56
C GLN A 112 -23.00 -22.53 -59.11
N SER A 113 -21.75 -22.94 -59.39
CA SER A 113 -21.43 -24.32 -59.78
C SER A 113 -20.94 -25.11 -58.57
N THR A 114 -21.57 -26.23 -58.28
CA THR A 114 -21.10 -27.23 -57.30
C THR A 114 -20.46 -28.41 -58.04
N TYR A 115 -19.32 -28.88 -57.53
CA TYR A 115 -18.58 -30.00 -58.09
C TYR A 115 -18.61 -31.17 -57.13
N PHE A 116 -18.69 -32.38 -57.67
CA PHE A 116 -18.64 -33.61 -56.90
C PHE A 116 -17.71 -34.62 -57.56
N ILE A 117 -16.98 -35.37 -56.73
CA ILE A 117 -16.19 -36.53 -57.15
C ILE A 117 -16.71 -37.71 -56.32
N ASN A 118 -17.18 -38.79 -56.97
CA ASN A 118 -17.80 -39.95 -56.31
C ASN A 118 -18.90 -39.53 -55.30
N ASN A 119 -19.76 -38.59 -55.70
CA ASN A 119 -20.82 -37.98 -54.88
C ASN A 119 -20.36 -37.15 -53.65
N ALA A 120 -19.05 -37.00 -53.40
CA ALA A 120 -18.54 -36.11 -52.37
C ALA A 120 -18.30 -34.70 -52.93
N VAL A 121 -18.67 -33.66 -52.17
CA VAL A 121 -18.45 -32.26 -52.57
C VAL A 121 -16.95 -31.98 -52.72
N ALA A 122 -16.56 -31.51 -53.89
CA ALA A 122 -15.18 -31.20 -54.25
C ALA A 122 -15.04 -29.74 -54.67
N ARG A 123 -13.83 -29.17 -54.54
CA ARG A 123 -13.55 -27.85 -55.13
C ARG A 123 -13.24 -28.02 -56.60
N ARG A 124 -13.49 -26.98 -57.39
CA ARG A 124 -13.09 -26.92 -58.82
C ARG A 124 -11.61 -27.28 -59.02
N ARG A 125 -10.73 -26.81 -58.12
CA ARG A 125 -9.30 -27.11 -58.18
C ARG A 125 -9.02 -28.61 -58.07
N ASP A 126 -9.76 -29.30 -57.19
CA ASP A 126 -9.59 -30.75 -56.99
C ASP A 126 -10.03 -31.53 -58.25
N VAL A 127 -11.07 -31.06 -58.96
CA VAL A 127 -11.48 -31.62 -60.28
C VAL A 127 -10.45 -31.33 -61.37
N GLN A 128 -9.85 -30.13 -61.39
CA GLN A 128 -8.80 -29.79 -62.35
C GLN A 128 -7.52 -30.60 -62.10
N ASP A 129 -7.15 -30.80 -60.84
CA ASP A 129 -6.00 -31.61 -60.44
C ASP A 129 -6.20 -33.09 -60.80
N LEU A 130 -7.45 -33.61 -60.76
CA LEU A 130 -7.77 -34.97 -61.21
C LEU A 130 -7.44 -35.20 -62.69
N PHE A 131 -7.71 -34.22 -63.55
CA PHE A 131 -7.44 -34.31 -64.99
C PHE A 131 -6.05 -33.80 -65.40
N LEU A 132 -5.27 -33.22 -64.48
CA LEU A 132 -3.94 -32.69 -64.77
C LEU A 132 -2.95 -33.81 -65.11
N GLY A 133 -2.33 -33.75 -66.29
CA GLY A 133 -1.38 -34.76 -66.77
C GLY A 133 -2.03 -36.01 -67.39
N THR A 134 -3.36 -36.09 -67.43
CA THR A 134 -4.12 -37.18 -68.08
C THR A 134 -4.39 -36.94 -69.57
N GLY A 135 -3.87 -35.85 -70.14
CA GLY A 135 -4.22 -35.37 -71.50
C GLY A 135 -5.58 -34.66 -71.59
N LEU A 136 -6.43 -34.78 -70.55
CA LEU A 136 -7.71 -34.11 -70.41
C LEU A 136 -7.62 -32.78 -69.64
N GLY A 137 -6.44 -32.18 -69.47
CA GLY A 137 -6.25 -30.91 -68.75
C GLY A 137 -6.88 -29.66 -69.41
N GLY A 138 -6.66 -28.47 -68.85
CA GLY A 138 -7.28 -27.21 -69.31
C GLY A 138 -7.09 -26.90 -70.81
N ASN A 139 -5.92 -27.23 -71.37
CA ASN A 139 -5.60 -27.11 -72.80
C ASN A 139 -5.63 -28.48 -73.50
N SER A 140 -6.64 -29.31 -73.21
CA SER A 140 -6.70 -30.69 -73.73
C SER A 140 -6.78 -30.74 -75.24
N TYR A 141 -5.86 -31.47 -75.86
CA TYR A 141 -5.89 -31.86 -77.26
C TYR A 141 -6.77 -33.11 -77.51
N ALA A 142 -7.32 -33.72 -76.45
CA ALA A 142 -8.20 -34.87 -76.51
C ALA A 142 -9.62 -34.56 -77.04
N ILE A 143 -10.05 -33.29 -77.00
CA ILE A 143 -11.32 -32.83 -77.56
C ILE A 143 -11.00 -32.00 -78.79
N ILE A 144 -11.33 -32.51 -79.97
CA ILE A 144 -11.01 -31.89 -81.26
C ILE A 144 -12.31 -31.40 -81.89
N GLU A 145 -12.43 -30.09 -82.02
CA GLU A 145 -13.51 -29.44 -82.75
C GLU A 145 -12.97 -28.78 -84.01
N GLN A 146 -13.86 -28.47 -84.95
CA GLN A 146 -13.54 -27.71 -86.16
C GLN A 146 -12.76 -26.39 -85.85
N GLY A 147 -13.06 -25.74 -84.72
CA GLY A 147 -12.35 -24.55 -84.26
C GLY A 147 -10.90 -24.79 -83.79
N ILE A 148 -10.65 -25.91 -83.12
CA ILE A 148 -9.33 -26.27 -82.57
C ILE A 148 -8.34 -26.61 -83.70
N ILE A 149 -8.83 -27.27 -84.75
CA ILE A 149 -8.07 -27.58 -85.96
C ILE A 149 -7.53 -26.29 -86.60
N SER A 150 -8.37 -25.26 -86.67
CA SER A 150 -8.00 -23.95 -87.21
C SER A 150 -7.06 -23.19 -86.26
N SER A 151 -7.27 -23.28 -84.94
CA SER A 151 -6.43 -22.60 -83.96
C SER A 151 -5.04 -23.21 -83.83
N LEU A 152 -4.88 -24.52 -83.98
CA LEU A 152 -3.59 -25.21 -83.83
C LEU A 152 -2.61 -24.87 -84.99
N VAL A 153 -3.14 -24.78 -86.22
CA VAL A 153 -2.37 -24.38 -87.42
C VAL A 153 -2.08 -22.88 -87.42
N GLY A 154 -2.96 -22.07 -86.83
CA GLY A 154 -2.79 -20.63 -86.67
C GLY A 154 -2.14 -20.20 -85.34
N ALA A 155 -1.76 -21.16 -84.49
CA ALA A 155 -1.31 -20.90 -83.12
C ALA A 155 -0.02 -20.08 -83.10
N LYS A 156 0.10 -19.21 -82.10
CA LYS A 156 1.37 -18.54 -81.85
C LYS A 156 2.42 -19.57 -81.40
N PRO A 157 3.72 -19.29 -81.63
CA PRO A 157 4.76 -20.21 -81.21
C PRO A 157 4.77 -20.55 -79.72
N GLU A 158 4.38 -19.60 -78.87
CA GLU A 158 4.22 -19.79 -77.42
C GLU A 158 3.08 -20.76 -77.07
N GLU A 159 1.99 -20.71 -77.83
CA GLU A 159 0.82 -21.58 -77.65
C GLU A 159 1.15 -23.02 -78.09
N LEU A 160 1.87 -23.18 -79.21
CA LEU A 160 2.37 -24.50 -79.65
C LEU A 160 3.27 -25.16 -78.60
N ARG A 161 4.11 -24.36 -77.94
CA ARG A 161 4.94 -24.83 -76.83
C ARG A 161 4.08 -25.35 -75.66
N SER A 162 3.05 -24.61 -75.28
CA SER A 162 2.12 -25.00 -74.20
C SER A 162 1.49 -26.36 -74.45
N TYR A 163 1.11 -26.69 -75.70
CA TYR A 163 0.58 -28.01 -76.04
C TYR A 163 1.60 -29.15 -75.87
N VAL A 164 2.85 -28.93 -76.25
CA VAL A 164 3.95 -29.90 -76.07
C VAL A 164 4.30 -30.07 -74.58
N GLU A 165 4.28 -28.97 -73.81
CA GLU A 165 4.52 -29.01 -72.37
C GLU A 165 3.42 -29.78 -71.61
N GLU A 166 2.16 -29.64 -72.03
CA GLU A 166 1.04 -30.42 -71.50
C GLU A 166 1.20 -31.91 -71.84
N ALA A 167 1.58 -32.24 -73.08
CA ALA A 167 1.86 -33.61 -73.49
C ALA A 167 3.04 -34.22 -72.71
N ALA A 168 4.05 -33.41 -72.36
CA ALA A 168 5.17 -33.81 -71.53
C ALA A 168 4.84 -33.89 -70.02
N GLY A 169 3.64 -33.50 -69.60
CA GLY A 169 3.24 -33.46 -68.18
C GLY A 169 3.96 -32.38 -67.35
N ILE A 170 4.58 -31.39 -68.00
CA ILE A 170 5.39 -30.35 -67.36
C ILE A 170 4.53 -29.33 -66.63
N SER A 171 3.25 -29.18 -67.00
CA SER A 171 2.29 -28.29 -66.35
C SER A 171 2.20 -28.52 -64.83
N LYS A 172 2.32 -29.77 -64.38
CA LYS A 172 2.36 -30.13 -62.95
C LYS A 172 3.61 -29.60 -62.24
N TYR A 173 4.75 -29.64 -62.93
CA TYR A 173 6.03 -29.12 -62.40
C TYR A 173 6.04 -27.59 -62.37
N LYS A 174 5.51 -26.92 -63.40
CA LYS A 174 5.37 -25.46 -63.45
C LYS A 174 4.47 -24.93 -62.33
N GLU A 175 3.35 -25.59 -62.05
CA GLU A 175 2.46 -25.17 -60.96
C GLU A 175 3.15 -25.34 -59.59
N ARG A 176 3.83 -26.47 -59.36
CA ARG A 176 4.63 -26.71 -58.14
C ARG A 176 5.75 -25.67 -57.96
N LYS A 177 6.41 -25.27 -59.05
CA LYS A 177 7.42 -24.21 -59.03
C LYS A 177 6.81 -22.89 -58.56
N ARG A 178 5.71 -22.46 -59.17
CA ARG A 178 5.01 -21.21 -58.82
C ARG A 178 4.57 -21.17 -57.35
N GLU A 179 4.09 -22.29 -56.82
CA GLU A 179 3.76 -22.41 -55.40
C GLU A 179 5.00 -22.26 -54.50
N THR A 180 6.10 -22.90 -54.88
CA THR A 180 7.37 -22.86 -54.14
C THR A 180 7.96 -21.44 -54.14
N GLU A 181 7.95 -20.76 -55.29
CA GLU A 181 8.37 -19.35 -55.40
C GLU A 181 7.54 -18.43 -54.51
N SER A 182 6.21 -18.64 -54.46
CA SER A 182 5.33 -17.88 -53.57
C SER A 182 5.69 -18.11 -52.09
N ARG A 183 6.02 -19.35 -51.70
CA ARG A 183 6.47 -19.69 -50.34
C ARG A 183 7.82 -19.05 -50.00
N ILE A 184 8.77 -19.08 -50.92
CA ILE A 184 10.09 -18.41 -50.75
C ILE A 184 9.88 -16.92 -50.50
N ARG A 185 9.08 -16.25 -51.33
CA ARG A 185 8.79 -14.82 -51.17
C ARG A 185 8.22 -14.50 -49.79
N ARG A 186 7.19 -15.23 -49.35
CA ARG A 186 6.58 -15.05 -48.02
C ARG A 186 7.59 -15.28 -46.88
N THR A 187 8.43 -16.30 -47.02
CA THR A 187 9.46 -16.63 -46.02
C THR A 187 10.53 -15.53 -45.94
N SER A 188 10.96 -14.99 -47.09
CA SER A 188 11.89 -13.86 -47.16
C SER A 188 11.32 -12.60 -46.52
N GLU A 189 10.03 -12.29 -46.75
CA GLU A 189 9.35 -11.16 -46.10
C GLU A 189 9.28 -11.36 -44.56
N ASN A 190 9.03 -12.58 -44.09
CA ASN A 190 9.04 -12.90 -42.67
C ASN A 190 10.43 -12.75 -42.04
N ILE A 191 11.48 -13.22 -42.71
CA ILE A 191 12.87 -13.05 -42.26
C ILE A 191 13.21 -11.56 -42.11
N SER A 192 12.81 -10.70 -43.05
CA SER A 192 13.04 -9.25 -42.95
C SER A 192 12.38 -8.67 -41.69
N ARG A 193 11.13 -9.03 -41.42
CA ARG A 193 10.41 -8.56 -40.21
C ARG A 193 11.07 -9.04 -38.92
N LEU A 194 11.54 -10.28 -38.89
CA LEU A 194 12.26 -10.81 -37.72
C LEU A 194 13.60 -10.09 -37.50
N LYS A 195 14.32 -9.73 -38.57
CA LYS A 195 15.55 -8.93 -38.48
C LYS A 195 15.28 -7.53 -37.93
N ASP A 196 14.21 -6.87 -38.35
CA ASP A 196 13.81 -5.57 -37.80
C ASP A 196 13.53 -5.65 -36.29
N LEU A 197 12.81 -6.70 -35.86
CA LEU A 197 12.54 -6.98 -34.45
C LEU A 197 13.82 -7.28 -33.67
N GLU A 198 14.74 -8.07 -34.24
CA GLU A 198 16.03 -8.37 -33.61
C GLU A 198 16.85 -7.09 -33.39
N ASP A 199 16.83 -6.16 -34.34
CA ASP A 199 17.52 -4.87 -34.23
C ASP A 199 16.88 -3.94 -33.20
N GLU A 200 15.55 -3.95 -33.07
CA GLU A 200 14.85 -3.26 -31.98
C GLU A 200 15.26 -3.83 -30.61
N VAL A 201 15.26 -5.16 -30.46
CA VAL A 201 15.71 -5.85 -29.25
C VAL A 201 17.17 -5.50 -28.94
N LYS A 202 18.08 -5.48 -29.94
CA LYS A 202 19.47 -5.04 -29.75
C LYS A 202 19.57 -3.61 -29.21
N ARG A 203 18.72 -2.68 -29.68
CA ARG A 203 18.69 -1.30 -29.17
C ARG A 203 18.19 -1.27 -27.72
N SER A 204 17.15 -2.04 -27.40
CA SER A 204 16.64 -2.21 -26.03
C SER A 204 17.72 -2.72 -25.08
N ILE A 205 18.44 -3.77 -25.47
CA ILE A 205 19.58 -4.34 -24.72
C ILE A 205 20.66 -3.28 -24.43
N ARG A 206 21.00 -2.40 -25.39
CA ARG A 206 21.99 -1.34 -25.16
C ARG A 206 21.51 -0.34 -24.11
N ARG A 207 20.23 0.06 -24.18
CA ARG A 207 19.62 0.97 -23.19
C ARG A 207 19.59 0.34 -21.80
N LEU A 208 19.08 -0.89 -21.70
CA LEU A 208 18.96 -1.64 -20.44
C LEU A 208 20.34 -1.96 -19.83
N ASN A 209 21.38 -2.20 -20.62
CA ASN A 209 22.75 -2.33 -20.11
C ASN A 209 23.21 -1.04 -19.40
N ALA A 210 22.94 0.13 -19.98
CA ALA A 210 23.30 1.40 -19.35
C ALA A 210 22.53 1.60 -18.02
N GLU A 211 21.22 1.31 -18.02
CA GLU A 211 20.37 1.38 -16.82
C GLU A 211 20.80 0.36 -15.73
N ALA A 212 21.17 -0.87 -16.10
CA ALA A 212 21.65 -1.90 -15.18
C ALA A 212 23.00 -1.53 -14.55
N ASN A 213 23.90 -0.91 -15.33
CA ASN A 213 25.16 -0.39 -14.83
C ASN A 213 24.96 0.75 -13.83
N LEU A 214 24.02 1.67 -14.09
CA LEU A 214 23.64 2.72 -13.15
C LEU A 214 23.08 2.14 -11.85
N THR A 215 22.19 1.15 -11.94
CA THR A 215 21.61 0.44 -10.79
C THR A 215 22.69 -0.21 -9.92
N THR A 216 23.66 -0.87 -10.55
CA THR A 216 24.78 -1.50 -9.84
C THR A 216 25.65 -0.47 -9.14
N ARG A 217 25.95 0.67 -9.78
CA ARG A 217 26.68 1.78 -9.16
C ARG A 217 25.91 2.39 -7.99
N TYR A 218 24.61 2.58 -8.13
CA TYR A 218 23.77 3.09 -7.06
C TYR A 218 23.76 2.16 -5.85
N LYS A 219 23.56 0.85 -6.04
CA LYS A 219 23.62 -0.13 -4.94
C LYS A 219 24.93 -0.02 -4.17
N LYS A 220 26.07 0.05 -4.87
CA LYS A 220 27.40 0.22 -4.25
C LYS A 220 27.54 1.54 -3.48
N LEU A 221 27.03 2.64 -4.02
CA LEU A 221 27.07 3.93 -3.32
C LEU A 221 26.14 3.91 -2.10
N ARG A 222 24.93 3.35 -2.21
CA ARG A 222 23.97 3.27 -1.12
C ARG A 222 24.50 2.44 0.05
N THR A 223 25.19 1.32 -0.22
CA THR A 223 25.87 0.55 0.83
C THR A 223 26.93 1.40 1.54
N LYS A 224 27.75 2.15 0.81
CA LYS A 224 28.74 3.07 1.41
C LYS A 224 28.10 4.22 2.20
N GLU A 225 26.96 4.73 1.75
CA GLU A 225 26.18 5.75 2.49
C GLU A 225 25.76 5.20 3.85
N GLN A 226 25.27 3.96 3.88
CA GLN A 226 24.88 3.28 5.12
C GLN A 226 26.09 3.03 6.03
N GLU A 227 27.25 2.65 5.48
CA GLU A 227 28.51 2.50 6.25
C GLU A 227 28.89 3.83 6.95
N PHE A 228 28.80 4.95 6.24
CA PHE A 228 29.08 6.29 6.79
C PHE A 228 28.04 6.72 7.83
N GLN A 229 26.75 6.46 7.61
CA GLN A 229 25.70 6.76 8.58
C GLN A 229 25.86 5.94 9.86
N LYS A 230 26.15 4.63 9.73
CA LYS A 230 26.41 3.74 10.86
C LYS A 230 27.57 4.26 11.71
N TYR A 231 28.66 4.69 11.06
CA TYR A 231 29.82 5.28 11.74
C TYR A 231 29.44 6.50 12.59
N ILE A 232 28.72 7.47 12.00
CA ILE A 232 28.31 8.70 12.69
C ILE A 232 27.39 8.39 13.87
N VAL A 233 26.43 7.48 13.70
CA VAL A 233 25.52 7.07 14.78
C VAL A 233 26.28 6.38 15.92
N ASN A 234 27.26 5.53 15.59
CA ASN A 234 28.09 4.86 16.59
C ASN A 234 28.97 5.86 17.37
N ASP A 235 29.56 6.84 16.68
CA ASP A 235 30.35 7.90 17.31
C ASP A 235 29.49 8.80 18.23
N ASP A 236 28.30 9.20 17.79
CA ASP A 236 27.31 9.91 18.62
C ASP A 236 26.90 9.10 19.85
N LEU A 237 26.69 7.79 19.69
CA LEU A 237 26.32 6.92 20.79
C LEU A 237 27.45 6.82 21.82
N LYS A 238 28.70 6.73 21.38
CA LYS A 238 29.88 6.75 22.27
C LYS A 238 29.97 8.06 23.05
N SER A 239 29.78 9.21 22.39
CA SER A 239 29.84 10.51 23.08
C SER A 239 28.68 10.66 24.08
N LEU A 240 27.46 10.28 23.71
CA LEU A 240 26.29 10.29 24.60
C LEU A 240 26.46 9.38 25.82
N LEU A 241 26.97 8.15 25.63
CA LEU A 241 27.30 7.26 26.74
C LEU A 241 28.34 7.87 27.69
N SER A 242 29.33 8.59 27.16
CA SER A 242 30.32 9.29 27.99
C SER A 242 29.70 10.42 28.82
N HIS A 243 28.77 11.19 28.23
CA HIS A 243 28.02 12.24 28.92
C HIS A 243 27.07 11.68 29.99
N MET A 244 26.37 10.59 29.66
CA MET A 244 25.48 9.90 30.60
C MET A 244 26.25 9.38 31.82
N ASN A 245 27.41 8.74 31.60
CA ASN A 245 28.29 8.28 32.69
C ASN A 245 28.82 9.44 33.56
N LYS A 246 29.09 10.61 32.96
CA LYS A 246 29.50 11.80 33.72
C LYS A 246 28.37 12.33 34.59
N SER A 247 27.17 12.47 34.03
CA SER A 247 25.97 12.89 34.77
C SER A 247 25.61 11.90 35.90
N GLU A 248 25.78 10.60 35.68
CA GLU A 248 25.57 9.59 36.74
C GLU A 248 26.54 9.76 37.91
N LYS A 249 27.81 10.10 37.64
CA LYS A 249 28.80 10.40 38.69
C LYS A 249 28.46 11.67 39.47
N GLU A 250 28.01 12.73 38.78
CA GLU A 250 27.60 13.98 39.41
C GLU A 250 26.37 13.79 40.31
N ASN A 251 25.37 13.02 39.88
CA ASN A 251 24.22 12.67 40.73
C ASN A 251 24.63 11.88 41.97
N LYS A 252 25.56 10.92 41.84
CA LYS A 252 26.09 10.17 42.99
C LYS A 252 26.84 11.07 43.99
N SER A 253 27.57 12.10 43.54
CA SER A 253 28.19 13.06 44.46
C SER A 253 27.16 13.92 45.19
N ILE A 254 26.10 14.36 44.48
CA ILE A 254 25.01 15.14 45.09
C ILE A 254 24.29 14.32 46.16
N ASP A 255 24.03 13.03 45.92
CA ASP A 255 23.43 12.13 46.92
C ASP A 255 24.28 12.04 48.19
N GLN A 256 25.60 11.94 48.06
CA GLN A 256 26.51 11.93 49.21
C GLN A 256 26.48 13.24 50.00
N ASP A 257 26.32 14.39 49.34
CA ASP A 257 26.25 15.69 50.02
C ASP A 257 24.90 15.88 50.73
N ILE A 258 23.80 15.37 50.17
CA ILE A 258 22.50 15.32 50.85
C ILE A 258 22.59 14.45 52.11
N GLU A 259 23.21 13.27 52.03
CA GLU A 259 23.40 12.38 53.20
C GLU A 259 24.23 13.03 54.31
N LYS A 260 25.30 13.75 53.97
CA LYS A 260 26.11 14.50 54.93
C LYS A 260 25.29 15.58 55.63
N LEU A 261 24.57 16.41 54.88
CA LEU A 261 23.73 17.49 55.43
C LEU A 261 22.61 16.95 56.32
N ASP A 262 21.97 15.85 55.93
CA ASP A 262 20.97 15.17 56.77
C ASP A 262 21.60 14.67 58.08
N GLY A 263 22.81 14.10 58.02
CA GLY A 263 23.58 13.70 59.20
C GLY A 263 23.89 14.86 60.15
N GLU A 264 24.35 15.99 59.61
CA GLU A 264 24.62 17.21 60.38
C GLU A 264 23.34 17.79 61.01
N ARG A 265 22.25 17.84 60.24
CA ARG A 265 20.93 18.30 60.73
C ARG A 265 20.43 17.42 61.87
N LEU A 266 20.51 16.09 61.74
CA LEU A 266 20.10 15.14 62.78
C LEU A 266 20.93 15.31 64.06
N ALA A 267 22.24 15.59 63.94
CA ALA A 267 23.08 15.87 65.09
C ALA A 267 22.66 17.16 65.83
N VAL A 268 22.23 18.20 65.11
CA VAL A 268 21.71 19.43 65.72
C VAL A 268 20.33 19.23 66.33
N ILE A 269 19.44 18.44 65.69
CA ILE A 269 18.13 18.07 66.24
C ILE A 269 18.31 17.37 67.60
N ALA A 270 19.24 16.43 67.70
CA ALA A 270 19.53 15.75 68.95
C ALA A 270 20.00 16.73 70.05
N LYS A 271 20.86 17.71 69.73
CA LYS A 271 21.30 18.75 70.67
C LYS A 271 20.14 19.66 71.11
N ARG A 272 19.28 20.06 70.19
CA ARG A 272 18.05 20.83 70.48
C ARG A 272 17.16 20.09 71.47
N ASP A 273 16.94 18.79 71.24
CA ASP A 273 16.04 17.99 72.08
C ASP A 273 16.57 17.86 73.50
N VAL A 274 17.88 17.64 73.67
CA VAL A 274 18.54 17.66 75.00
C VAL A 274 18.43 19.05 75.66
N CYS A 275 18.64 20.13 74.92
CA CYS A 275 18.49 21.48 75.45
C CYS A 275 17.04 21.76 75.89
N LYS A 276 16.06 21.28 75.12
CA LYS A 276 14.64 21.43 75.42
C LYS A 276 14.22 20.67 76.67
N THR A 277 14.74 19.45 76.88
CA THR A 277 14.48 18.70 78.12
C THR A 277 15.09 19.41 79.33
N ASN A 278 16.33 19.90 79.21
CA ASN A 278 16.98 20.65 80.29
C ASN A 278 16.23 21.95 80.64
N LEU A 279 15.70 22.64 79.63
CA LEU A 279 14.88 23.85 79.83
C LEU A 279 13.57 23.52 80.59
N MET A 280 12.90 22.41 80.26
CA MET A 280 11.68 21.98 80.96
C MET A 280 11.96 21.65 82.43
N GLU A 281 13.07 20.96 82.73
CA GLU A 281 13.50 20.69 84.10
C GLU A 281 13.82 21.99 84.85
N GLY A 282 14.57 22.90 84.21
CA GLY A 282 14.90 24.22 84.77
C GLY A 282 13.66 25.06 85.08
N LEU A 283 12.66 25.08 84.20
CA LEU A 283 11.38 25.78 84.44
C LEU A 283 10.67 25.29 85.70
N LYS A 284 10.64 23.98 85.91
CA LYS A 284 10.03 23.40 87.11
C LYS A 284 10.75 23.85 88.39
N THR A 285 12.08 23.84 88.38
CA THR A 285 12.87 24.32 89.53
C THR A 285 12.67 25.81 89.80
N LEU A 286 12.50 26.61 88.74
CA LEU A 286 12.22 28.04 88.85
C LEU A 286 10.85 28.31 89.47
N GLU A 287 9.81 27.56 89.07
CA GLU A 287 8.46 27.67 89.67
C GLU A 287 8.48 27.34 91.17
N GLU A 288 9.20 26.29 91.57
CA GLU A 288 9.37 25.90 92.97
C GLU A 288 10.09 27.00 93.79
N ALA A 289 11.17 27.57 93.26
CA ALA A 289 11.91 28.67 93.90
C ALA A 289 11.13 29.99 93.96
N GLN A 290 10.35 30.31 92.92
CA GLN A 290 9.46 31.49 92.95
C GLN A 290 8.37 31.34 94.00
N ARG A 291 7.78 30.14 94.12
CA ARG A 291 6.79 29.84 95.14
C ARG A 291 7.36 30.05 96.55
N SER A 292 8.54 29.52 96.85
CA SER A 292 9.18 29.68 98.16
C SER A 292 9.53 31.15 98.46
N PHE A 293 9.93 31.92 97.45
CA PHE A 293 10.15 33.37 97.57
C PHE A 293 8.86 34.13 97.92
N TYR A 294 7.76 33.90 97.20
CA TYR A 294 6.48 34.55 97.47
C TYR A 294 5.89 34.15 98.84
N GLU A 295 5.99 32.87 99.21
CA GLU A 295 5.56 32.39 100.53
C GLU A 295 6.34 33.06 101.67
N SER A 296 7.65 33.24 101.50
CA SER A 296 8.50 33.96 102.47
C SER A 296 8.14 35.44 102.55
N GLY A 297 7.89 36.08 101.40
CA GLY A 297 7.45 37.49 101.34
C GLY A 297 6.12 37.74 102.05
N ALA A 298 5.13 36.87 101.85
CA ALA A 298 3.83 36.97 102.51
C ALA A 298 3.93 36.81 104.03
N LYS A 299 4.77 35.89 104.52
CA LYS A 299 5.02 35.69 105.96
C LYS A 299 5.67 36.93 106.60
N ILE A 300 6.63 37.56 105.92
CA ILE A 300 7.30 38.78 106.39
C ILE A 300 6.28 39.93 106.53
N SER A 301 5.47 40.20 105.52
CA SER A 301 4.48 41.28 105.57
C SER A 301 3.48 41.12 106.72
N LEU A 302 3.06 39.88 107.01
CA LEU A 302 2.13 39.58 108.10
C LEU A 302 2.75 39.81 109.48
N ILE A 303 4.06 39.57 109.64
CA ILE A 303 4.79 39.83 110.88
C ILE A 303 5.08 41.33 111.05
N GLU A 304 5.47 42.03 109.98
CA GLU A 304 5.71 43.49 110.02
C GLU A 304 4.44 44.28 110.38
N GLU A 305 3.27 43.85 109.88
CA GLU A 305 1.98 44.47 110.23
C GLU A 305 1.64 44.28 111.71
N LYS A 306 1.89 43.07 112.24
CA LYS A 306 1.77 42.79 113.68
C LYS A 306 2.73 43.65 114.49
N GLU A 307 3.99 43.77 114.10
CA GLU A 307 5.00 44.59 114.79
C GLU A 307 4.55 46.06 114.90
N ARG A 308 4.02 46.65 113.80
CA ARG A 308 3.49 48.02 113.81
C ARG A 308 2.32 48.18 114.77
N SER A 309 1.38 47.23 114.77
CA SER A 309 0.21 47.28 115.66
C SER A 309 0.59 47.22 117.14
N VAL A 310 1.55 46.36 117.49
CA VAL A 310 2.04 46.20 118.88
C VAL A 310 2.84 47.43 119.31
N SER A 311 3.66 47.99 118.42
CA SER A 311 4.45 49.19 118.70
C SER A 311 3.57 50.41 118.97
N SER A 312 2.53 50.63 118.14
CA SER A 312 1.54 51.69 118.36
C SER A 312 0.80 51.53 119.69
N ARG A 313 0.46 50.30 120.08
CA ARG A 313 -0.21 50.03 121.36
C ARG A 313 0.67 50.34 122.57
N ILE A 314 1.98 50.08 122.47
CA ILE A 314 2.94 50.44 123.53
C ILE A 314 3.02 51.96 123.68
N GLU A 315 3.05 52.72 122.58
CA GLU A 315 3.09 54.19 122.62
C GLU A 315 1.84 54.79 123.30
N GLU A 316 0.64 54.29 122.97
CA GLU A 316 -0.61 54.72 123.62
C GLU A 316 -0.57 54.55 125.14
N LEU A 317 -0.17 53.36 125.61
CA LEU A 317 -0.10 53.03 127.04
C LEU A 317 0.92 53.90 127.78
N THR A 318 2.08 54.18 127.17
CA THR A 318 3.09 55.08 127.76
C THR A 318 2.61 56.52 127.89
N SER A 319 1.78 56.99 126.95
CA SER A 319 1.17 58.33 127.01
C SER A 319 0.13 58.42 128.14
N GLU A 320 -0.66 57.36 128.34
CA GLU A 320 -1.64 57.26 129.42
C GLU A 320 -0.98 57.28 130.81
N GLU A 321 0.09 56.50 131.01
CA GLU A 321 0.88 56.48 132.25
C GLU A 321 1.41 57.88 132.62
N LYS A 322 1.93 58.61 131.62
CA LYS A 322 2.50 59.95 131.82
C LYS A 322 1.43 60.97 132.25
N LYS A 323 0.24 60.91 131.68
CA LYS A 323 -0.88 61.80 132.06
C LYS A 323 -1.35 61.53 133.49
N ASN A 324 -1.47 60.27 133.87
CA ASN A 324 -1.89 59.89 135.23
C ASN A 324 -0.89 60.35 136.30
N LEU A 325 0.41 60.28 136.01
CA LEU A 325 1.46 60.81 136.90
C LEU A 325 1.37 62.34 137.09
N MET A 326 1.04 63.09 136.03
CA MET A 326 0.85 64.55 136.12
C MET A 326 -0.36 64.91 136.99
N ASN A 327 -1.49 64.22 136.83
CA ASN A 327 -2.70 64.45 137.61
C ASN A 327 -2.51 64.17 139.11
N LEU A 328 -1.70 63.16 139.46
CA LEU A 328 -1.34 62.86 140.86
C LEU A 328 -0.52 63.99 141.53
N ASP A 329 0.31 64.69 140.77
CA ASP A 329 1.15 65.80 141.28
C ASP A 329 0.32 67.07 141.54
N GLU A 330 -0.67 67.37 140.69
CA GLU A 330 -1.57 68.52 140.88
C GLU A 330 -2.44 68.36 142.14
N LEU A 331 -3.01 67.18 142.36
CA LEU A 331 -3.82 66.85 143.54
C LEU A 331 -3.01 66.93 144.86
N ALA A 332 -1.68 66.84 144.81
CA ALA A 332 -0.83 67.01 146.00
C ALA A 332 -0.64 68.49 146.38
N LYS A 333 -0.70 69.41 145.41
CA LYS A 333 -0.45 70.85 145.64
C LYS A 333 -1.65 71.56 146.28
N GLU A 334 -2.88 71.25 145.88
CA GLU A 334 -4.11 71.86 146.44
C GLU A 334 -4.31 71.60 147.94
N GLN A 335 -3.82 70.47 148.45
CA GLN A 335 -3.94 70.11 149.87
C GLN A 335 -3.04 70.96 150.80
N SER A 336 -2.02 71.62 150.25
CA SER A 336 -1.04 72.40 151.02
C SER A 336 -1.43 73.88 151.23
N SER A 337 -2.24 74.47 150.33
CA SER A 337 -2.63 75.88 150.38
C SER A 337 -3.74 76.20 151.39
N SER A 338 -4.57 75.22 151.79
CA SER A 338 -5.67 75.43 152.74
C SER A 338 -5.24 75.51 154.22
N LYS A 339 -3.99 75.18 154.57
CA LYS A 339 -3.51 75.16 155.97
C LYS A 339 -2.95 76.49 156.50
N THR A 340 -2.70 77.49 155.64
CA THR A 340 -1.92 78.69 155.97
C THR A 340 -2.71 79.97 156.31
N ASN A 341 -4.04 79.98 156.21
CA ASN A 341 -4.85 81.21 156.39
C ASN A 341 -5.50 81.38 157.80
N LEU A 342 -5.09 80.60 158.81
CA LEU A 342 -5.71 80.57 160.15
C LEU A 342 -5.14 81.57 161.19
N ASP A 343 -4.04 82.27 160.93
CA ASP A 343 -3.30 82.99 161.99
C ASP A 343 -3.54 84.52 162.13
N GLU A 344 -4.32 85.20 161.27
CA GLU A 344 -4.33 86.69 161.24
C GLU A 344 -5.59 87.44 161.76
N ILE A 345 -6.59 86.79 162.39
CA ILE A 345 -7.81 87.49 162.84
C ILE A 345 -8.08 87.31 164.36
N ASN A 346 -7.35 88.01 165.24
CA ASN A 346 -7.69 88.04 166.68
C ASN A 346 -7.41 89.32 167.53
N PRO A 347 -7.36 90.56 166.98
CA PRO A 347 -7.40 91.75 167.86
C PRO A 347 -8.68 92.60 167.77
N LYS A 348 -9.48 92.55 166.69
CA LYS A 348 -10.71 93.37 166.54
C LYS A 348 -11.86 92.95 167.46
N ILE A 349 -11.98 91.66 167.78
CA ILE A 349 -13.04 91.12 168.65
C ILE A 349 -12.81 91.51 170.13
N LYS A 350 -11.55 91.71 170.53
CA LYS A 350 -11.17 92.01 171.93
C LYS A 350 -11.50 93.44 172.36
N SER A 351 -11.52 94.41 171.42
CA SER A 351 -11.82 95.82 171.73
C SER A 351 -13.31 96.10 171.90
N ASP A 352 -14.17 95.41 171.16
CA ASP A 352 -15.63 95.63 171.22
C ASP A 352 -16.26 95.11 172.51
N ILE A 353 -15.67 94.06 173.11
CA ILE A 353 -16.10 93.51 174.40
C ILE A 353 -15.83 94.50 175.54
N LYS A 354 -14.70 95.23 175.49
CA LYS A 354 -14.28 96.15 176.57
C LYS A 354 -15.13 97.43 176.66
N ASN A 355 -15.72 97.86 175.54
CA ASN A 355 -16.57 99.06 175.50
C ASN A 355 -18.01 98.80 175.93
N LYS A 356 -18.54 97.58 175.73
CA LYS A 356 -19.88 97.21 176.23
C LYS A 356 -19.90 97.01 177.74
N THR A 357 -18.81 96.52 178.34
CA THR A 357 -18.66 96.40 179.80
C THR A 357 -18.64 97.74 180.54
N LYS A 358 -18.32 98.86 179.86
CA LYS A 358 -18.27 100.18 180.49
C LYS A 358 -19.66 100.75 180.81
N LYS A 359 -20.72 100.37 180.08
CA LYS A 359 -22.07 100.95 180.19
C LYS A 359 -22.99 100.27 181.21
N LEU A 360 -22.63 99.08 181.71
CA LEU A 360 -23.48 98.32 182.65
C LEU A 360 -23.24 98.75 184.11
N ILE A 361 -22.01 99.17 184.43
CA ILE A 361 -21.61 99.56 185.79
C ILE A 361 -22.23 100.92 186.19
N GLU A 362 -22.30 101.88 185.25
CA GLU A 362 -22.90 103.20 185.49
C GLU A 362 -24.42 103.17 185.73
N LYS A 363 -25.12 102.07 185.37
CA LYS A 363 -26.55 101.90 185.65
C LYS A 363 -26.84 101.29 187.03
N LEU A 364 -25.85 100.68 187.68
CA LEU A 364 -26.03 99.90 188.93
C LEU A 364 -25.86 100.73 190.22
N GLU A 365 -25.31 101.94 190.15
CA GLU A 365 -25.06 102.76 191.34
C GLU A 365 -26.18 103.76 191.69
N ALA A 366 -27.22 103.89 190.86
CA ALA A 366 -28.26 104.92 191.02
C ALA A 366 -29.50 104.50 191.83
N GLU A 367 -29.77 103.21 192.07
CA GLU A 367 -30.94 102.76 192.84
C GLU A 367 -30.61 101.53 193.70
N LEU A 368 -30.36 101.77 195.00
CA LEU A 368 -29.90 100.77 195.96
C LEU A 368 -31.09 100.29 196.82
N SER A 369 -31.65 99.12 196.51
CA SER A 369 -32.35 98.24 197.46
C SER A 369 -32.62 96.85 196.85
N SER A 370 -32.63 95.82 197.69
CA SER A 370 -32.36 94.41 197.39
C SER A 370 -33.55 93.58 196.85
N LYS A 371 -34.03 93.78 195.61
CA LYS A 371 -34.96 92.79 195.01
C LYS A 371 -35.08 92.62 193.48
N ASP A 372 -34.18 93.15 192.65
CA ASP A 372 -34.27 93.02 191.17
C ASP A 372 -33.04 92.40 190.46
N GLN A 373 -32.39 91.42 191.09
CA GLN A 373 -31.13 90.83 190.59
C GLN A 373 -31.29 89.74 189.50
N THR A 374 -32.51 89.24 189.27
CA THR A 374 -32.77 88.08 188.39
C THR A 374 -33.10 88.41 186.93
N SER A 375 -33.42 89.66 186.59
CA SER A 375 -33.77 90.04 185.21
C SER A 375 -32.55 90.31 184.31
N ILE A 376 -31.36 90.50 184.91
CA ILE A 376 -30.16 90.96 184.18
C ILE A 376 -29.35 89.79 183.61
N GLU A 377 -29.45 88.58 184.20
CA GLU A 377 -28.70 87.41 183.74
C GLU A 377 -29.26 86.78 182.44
N SER A 378 -30.55 86.90 182.17
CA SER A 378 -31.18 86.20 181.03
C SER A 378 -30.84 86.82 179.66
N GLU A 379 -30.69 88.15 179.57
CA GLU A 379 -30.38 88.81 178.28
C GLU A 379 -28.92 88.61 177.84
N PHE A 380 -28.01 88.39 178.80
CA PHE A 380 -26.58 88.18 178.50
C PHE A 380 -26.32 86.79 177.89
N MET A 381 -27.08 85.77 178.28
CA MET A 381 -26.88 84.40 177.80
C MET A 381 -27.35 84.19 176.36
N ASP A 382 -28.40 84.89 175.90
CA ASP A 382 -28.96 84.68 174.55
C ASP A 382 -28.03 85.22 173.45
N THR A 383 -27.30 86.30 173.73
CA THR A 383 -26.35 86.88 172.77
C THR A 383 -25.07 86.06 172.62
N TRP A 384 -24.67 85.32 173.65
CA TRP A 384 -23.48 84.47 173.60
C TRP A 384 -23.69 83.21 172.74
N LYS A 385 -24.89 82.61 172.78
CA LYS A 385 -25.20 81.37 172.03
C LYS A 385 -25.16 81.56 170.52
N LYS A 386 -25.72 82.66 170.00
CA LYS A 386 -25.80 82.91 168.54
C LYS A 386 -24.43 83.16 167.88
N GLY A 387 -23.41 83.54 168.66
CA GLY A 387 -22.06 83.76 168.13
C GLY A 387 -21.24 82.48 167.91
N TYR A 388 -21.55 81.39 168.61
CA TYR A 388 -20.73 80.16 168.60
C TYR A 388 -21.11 79.20 167.45
N GLU A 389 -22.38 79.19 167.01
CA GLU A 389 -22.87 78.24 166.01
C GLU A 389 -22.46 78.56 164.56
N TYR A 390 -22.08 79.80 164.23
CA TYR A 390 -21.78 80.18 162.84
C TYR A 390 -20.35 79.79 162.37
N GLY A 391 -19.43 79.46 163.29
CA GLY A 391 -18.01 79.26 162.95
C GLY A 391 -17.57 77.83 162.61
N MET A 392 -18.41 76.81 162.84
CA MET A 392 -18.01 75.39 162.79
C MET A 392 -18.50 74.60 161.56
N GLY A 393 -19.28 75.19 160.66
CA GLY A 393 -19.99 74.44 159.59
C GLY A 393 -19.26 74.23 158.25
N GLU A 394 -18.18 74.96 157.93
CA GLU A 394 -17.69 75.02 156.53
C GLU A 394 -16.42 74.20 156.20
N ASN A 395 -15.74 73.54 157.16
CA ASN A 395 -14.36 73.05 156.92
C ASN A 395 -14.15 71.52 156.74
N ASP A 396 -15.12 70.64 157.02
CA ASP A 396 -14.88 69.18 157.00
C ASP A 396 -15.10 68.51 155.61
N ASP A 397 -15.96 69.04 154.74
CA ASP A 397 -16.41 68.36 153.50
C ASP A 397 -15.37 68.35 152.35
N ALA A 398 -14.35 69.23 152.39
CA ALA A 398 -13.40 69.39 151.29
C ALA A 398 -12.24 68.37 151.32
N SER A 399 -11.94 67.75 152.47
CA SER A 399 -10.72 66.94 152.63
C SER A 399 -10.87 65.47 152.20
N GLU A 400 -12.06 64.87 152.32
CA GLU A 400 -12.28 63.45 152.02
C GLU A 400 -12.29 63.14 150.50
N LYS A 401 -12.80 64.05 149.66
CA LYS A 401 -12.88 63.86 148.19
C LYS A 401 -11.53 63.75 147.49
N ILE A 402 -10.48 64.39 148.03
CA ILE A 402 -9.15 64.43 147.40
C ILE A 402 -8.40 63.10 147.57
N ASN A 403 -8.63 62.36 148.66
CA ASN A 403 -7.90 61.12 148.93
C ASN A 403 -8.37 59.93 148.06
N SER A 404 -9.67 59.81 147.77
CA SER A 404 -10.18 58.69 146.95
C SER A 404 -9.67 58.73 145.50
N LEU A 405 -9.43 59.92 144.96
CA LEU A 405 -8.91 60.10 143.59
C LEU A 405 -7.45 59.66 143.46
N LYS A 406 -6.62 59.83 144.50
CA LYS A 406 -5.21 59.41 144.48
C LYS A 406 -5.04 57.89 144.38
N GLU A 407 -5.84 57.10 145.11
CA GLU A 407 -5.73 55.63 145.08
C GLU A 407 -6.08 55.04 143.71
N GLN A 408 -7.07 55.60 143.02
CA GLN A 408 -7.46 55.15 141.68
C GLN A 408 -6.33 55.31 140.66
N PHE A 409 -5.65 56.46 140.64
CA PHE A 409 -4.55 56.71 139.68
C PHE A 409 -3.34 55.79 139.92
N VAL A 410 -3.01 55.46 141.17
CA VAL A 410 -1.89 54.56 141.50
C VAL A 410 -2.15 53.14 141.00
N SER A 411 -3.38 52.61 141.20
CA SER A 411 -3.74 51.26 140.75
C SER A 411 -3.72 51.12 139.22
N ARG A 412 -4.20 52.14 138.49
CA ARG A 412 -4.22 52.16 137.02
C ARG A 412 -2.81 52.17 136.42
N ASN A 413 -1.89 52.94 137.00
CA ASN A 413 -0.51 53.01 136.53
C ASN A 413 0.22 51.67 136.70
N ALA A 414 0.07 50.99 137.84
CA ALA A 414 0.69 49.69 138.06
C ALA A 414 0.26 48.63 137.02
N GLN A 415 -1.01 48.69 136.57
CA GLN A 415 -1.51 47.81 135.51
C GLN A 415 -0.89 48.14 134.14
N ILE A 416 -0.80 49.43 133.79
CA ILE A 416 -0.21 49.89 132.53
C ILE A 416 1.27 49.45 132.42
N THR A 417 2.05 49.55 133.50
CA THR A 417 3.47 49.15 133.48
C THR A 417 3.66 47.64 133.25
N LYS A 418 2.73 46.81 133.74
CA LYS A 418 2.74 45.36 133.50
C LYS A 418 2.46 45.04 132.03
N ASP A 419 1.42 45.66 131.46
CA ASP A 419 0.99 45.43 130.08
C ASP A 419 2.10 45.84 129.08
N ILE A 420 2.80 46.97 129.32
CA ILE A 420 3.94 47.40 128.50
C ILE A 420 5.08 46.37 128.52
N LYS A 421 5.35 45.74 129.66
CA LYS A 421 6.44 44.77 129.81
C LYS A 421 6.17 43.47 129.04
N GLU A 422 4.94 42.98 129.07
CA GLU A 422 4.53 41.80 128.31
C GLU A 422 4.58 42.05 126.79
N LEU A 423 4.09 43.20 126.33
CA LEU A 423 4.12 43.58 124.92
C LEU A 423 5.55 43.71 124.36
N LYS A 424 6.49 44.28 125.12
CA LYS A 424 7.91 44.38 124.71
C LYS A 424 8.60 43.01 124.60
N ALA A 425 8.25 42.07 125.47
CA ALA A 425 8.82 40.72 125.41
C ALA A 425 8.38 39.96 124.15
N ASN A 426 7.10 40.06 123.79
CA ASN A 426 6.56 39.45 122.56
C ASN A 426 7.18 40.07 121.31
N LEU A 427 7.32 41.40 121.27
CA LEU A 427 7.97 42.12 120.16
C LEU A 427 9.42 41.66 119.93
N SER A 428 10.16 41.33 120.99
CA SER A 428 11.55 40.89 120.88
C SER A 428 11.70 39.50 120.24
N LYS A 429 10.75 38.59 120.48
CA LYS A 429 10.75 37.26 119.85
C LYS A 429 10.40 37.35 118.37
N GLU A 430 9.35 38.11 118.04
CA GLU A 430 8.92 38.30 116.65
C GLU A 430 10.00 38.97 115.79
N LYS A 431 10.83 39.85 116.36
CA LYS A 431 11.98 40.45 115.65
C LYS A 431 13.06 39.45 115.24
N VAL A 432 13.31 38.42 116.04
CA VAL A 432 14.31 37.39 115.71
C VAL A 432 13.80 36.53 114.55
N ASP A 433 12.54 36.08 114.62
CA ASP A 433 11.89 35.31 113.55
C ASP A 433 11.83 36.10 112.23
N LEU A 434 11.60 37.42 112.31
CA LEU A 434 11.60 38.31 111.14
C LEU A 434 12.98 38.37 110.46
N THR A 435 14.07 38.44 111.24
CA THR A 435 15.43 38.48 110.67
C THR A 435 15.81 37.21 109.91
N GLU A 436 15.46 36.04 110.43
CA GLU A 436 15.71 34.75 109.77
C GLU A 436 14.90 34.60 108.47
N LEU A 437 13.63 35.05 108.48
CA LEU A 437 12.79 35.05 107.28
C LEU A 437 13.30 36.01 106.20
N ILE A 438 13.82 37.18 106.57
CA ILE A 438 14.42 38.14 105.63
C ILE A 438 15.66 37.54 104.96
N GLU A 439 16.52 36.85 105.70
CA GLU A 439 17.71 36.18 105.15
C GLU A 439 17.32 35.05 104.19
N ASN A 440 16.34 34.21 104.57
CA ASN A 440 15.79 33.18 103.70
C ASN A 440 15.16 33.75 102.42
N ARG A 441 14.43 34.87 102.51
CA ARG A 441 13.88 35.56 101.34
C ARG A 441 14.97 36.05 100.40
N LYS A 442 16.05 36.63 100.93
CA LYS A 442 17.19 37.12 100.13
C LYS A 442 17.89 35.98 99.40
N ASN A 443 18.09 34.83 100.05
CA ASN A 443 18.68 33.65 99.43
C ASN A 443 17.79 33.08 98.32
N ASN A 444 16.47 33.02 98.55
CA ASN A 444 15.51 32.60 97.53
C ASN A 444 15.46 33.58 96.34
N GLU A 445 15.59 34.89 96.57
CA GLU A 445 15.65 35.91 95.52
C GLU A 445 16.86 35.72 94.61
N LEU A 446 18.06 35.51 95.20
CA LEU A 446 19.28 35.21 94.45
C LEU A 446 19.12 33.94 93.62
N HIS A 447 18.54 32.89 94.21
CA HIS A 447 18.32 31.63 93.51
C HIS A 447 17.35 31.77 92.32
N VAL A 448 16.27 32.56 92.47
CA VAL A 448 15.34 32.87 91.36
C VAL A 448 16.04 33.65 90.25
N ILE A 449 16.93 34.59 90.57
CA ILE A 449 17.69 35.36 89.58
C ILE A 449 18.66 34.46 88.81
N GLU A 450 19.38 33.57 89.50
CA GLU A 450 20.29 32.59 88.87
C GLU A 450 19.55 31.66 87.92
N LEU A 451 18.42 31.09 88.36
CA LEU A 451 17.59 30.20 87.54
C LEU A 451 16.99 30.92 86.32
N ARG A 452 16.57 32.19 86.46
CA ARG A 452 16.13 33.01 85.31
C ARG A 452 17.26 33.23 84.31
N SER A 453 18.47 33.56 84.77
CA SER A 453 19.61 33.73 83.87
C SER A 453 19.96 32.43 83.13
N ALA A 454 19.88 31.29 83.81
CA ALA A 454 20.07 29.98 83.17
C ALA A 454 18.99 29.67 82.13
N GLN A 455 17.72 30.01 82.43
CA GLN A 455 16.60 29.87 81.49
C GLN A 455 16.80 30.72 80.23
N ASP A 456 17.21 31.98 80.37
CA ASP A 456 17.44 32.88 79.24
C ASP A 456 18.54 32.36 78.32
N LYS A 457 19.65 31.86 78.88
CA LYS A 457 20.73 31.22 78.12
C LYS A 457 20.25 29.98 77.36
N ALA A 458 19.51 29.09 78.02
CA ALA A 458 18.98 27.88 77.39
C ALA A 458 17.98 28.21 76.26
N ASN A 459 17.16 29.24 76.43
CA ASN A 459 16.26 29.74 75.37
C ASN A 459 17.03 30.30 74.17
N GLU A 460 18.13 31.02 74.41
CA GLU A 460 18.99 31.55 73.35
C GLU A 460 19.70 30.43 72.58
N GLU A 461 20.22 29.41 73.27
CA GLU A 461 20.79 28.21 72.67
C GLU A 461 19.76 27.45 71.83
N LEU A 462 18.53 27.29 72.33
CA LEU A 462 17.44 26.61 71.63
C LEU A 462 17.06 27.33 70.34
N ARG A 463 16.95 28.67 70.36
CA ARG A 463 16.77 29.49 69.15
C ARG A 463 17.95 29.33 68.18
N GLY A 464 19.17 29.24 68.69
CA GLY A 464 20.38 28.96 67.91
C GLY A 464 20.28 27.64 67.15
N TYR A 465 19.86 26.56 67.81
CA TYR A 465 19.66 25.26 67.18
C TYR A 465 18.49 25.25 66.18
N GLU A 466 17.35 25.88 66.50
CA GLU A 466 16.22 26.00 65.56
C GLU A 466 16.62 26.75 64.28
N ASN A 467 17.36 27.85 64.40
CA ASN A 467 17.89 28.58 63.25
C ASN A 467 18.87 27.73 62.42
N ALA A 468 19.73 26.94 63.07
CA ALA A 468 20.66 26.05 62.37
C ALA A 468 19.91 24.93 61.61
N ILE A 469 18.87 24.34 62.21
CA ILE A 469 18.03 23.33 61.56
C ILE A 469 17.36 23.93 60.31
N SER A 470 16.73 25.10 60.43
CA SER A 470 16.09 25.77 59.29
C SER A 470 17.07 26.11 58.17
N ARG A 471 18.32 26.47 58.51
CA ARG A 471 19.38 26.69 57.51
C ARG A 471 19.75 25.40 56.77
N PHE A 472 19.97 24.31 57.49
CA PHE A 472 20.27 23.00 56.87
C PHE A 472 19.10 22.48 56.02
N GLU A 473 17.85 22.74 56.42
CA GLU A 473 16.67 22.39 55.62
C GLU A 473 16.62 23.18 54.31
N ALA A 474 16.85 24.49 54.36
CA ALA A 474 16.88 25.33 53.16
C ALA A 474 18.03 24.94 52.21
N GLU A 475 19.23 24.65 52.74
CA GLU A 475 20.37 24.20 51.94
C GLU A 475 20.11 22.83 51.30
N LYS A 476 19.50 21.90 52.05
CA LYS A 476 19.06 20.61 51.51
C LYS A 476 18.05 20.78 50.37
N GLU A 477 17.03 21.62 50.54
CA GLU A 477 16.03 21.87 49.49
C GLU A 477 16.67 22.40 48.20
N GLN A 478 17.66 23.29 48.30
CA GLN A 478 18.40 23.79 47.14
C GLN A 478 19.16 22.67 46.41
N ILE A 479 19.86 21.82 47.15
CA ILE A 479 20.62 20.70 46.56
C ILE A 479 19.67 19.65 45.96
N VAL A 480 18.54 19.36 46.61
CA VAL A 480 17.50 18.47 46.06
C VAL A 480 16.93 19.03 44.76
N HIS A 481 16.72 20.35 44.65
CA HIS A 481 16.31 20.97 43.40
C HIS A 481 17.36 20.77 42.30
N GLN A 482 18.64 21.01 42.59
CA GLN A 482 19.75 20.77 41.66
C GLN A 482 19.81 19.30 41.22
N LYS A 483 19.60 18.35 42.14
CA LYS A 483 19.50 16.92 41.82
C LYS A 483 18.38 16.63 40.83
N ASN A 484 17.19 17.17 41.07
CA ASN A 484 16.04 16.94 40.20
C ASN A 484 16.29 17.45 38.77
N GLU A 485 16.92 18.63 38.62
CA GLU A 485 17.32 19.15 37.32
C GLU A 485 18.32 18.21 36.60
N GLN A 486 19.35 17.76 37.32
CA GLN A 486 20.35 16.83 36.78
C GLN A 486 19.76 15.45 36.44
N GLU A 487 18.78 14.98 37.22
CA GLU A 487 18.11 13.70 36.96
C GLU A 487 17.21 13.77 35.72
N VAL A 488 16.56 14.90 35.47
CA VAL A 488 15.83 15.13 34.21
C VAL A 488 16.80 15.10 33.02
N ASN A 489 17.95 15.79 33.11
CA ASN A 489 18.99 15.76 32.07
C ASN A 489 19.53 14.35 31.81
N ARG A 490 19.71 13.55 32.87
CA ARG A 490 20.13 12.15 32.76
C ARG A 490 19.09 11.31 32.02
N ARG A 491 17.80 11.47 32.34
CA ARG A 491 16.71 10.76 31.67
C ARG A 491 16.58 11.15 30.20
N SER A 492 16.78 12.42 29.85
CA SER A 492 16.80 12.84 28.44
C SER A 492 17.95 12.19 27.68
N LEU A 493 19.16 12.13 28.28
CA LEU A 493 20.29 11.42 27.69
C LEU A 493 20.03 9.91 27.53
N GLU A 494 19.39 9.25 28.50
CA GLU A 494 19.01 7.83 28.39
C GLU A 494 18.08 7.56 27.20
N ILE A 495 17.11 8.45 26.97
CA ILE A 495 16.19 8.35 25.83
C ILE A 495 16.98 8.52 24.53
N GLU A 496 17.84 9.53 24.41
CA GLU A 496 18.66 9.75 23.21
C GLU A 496 19.61 8.57 22.93
N VAL A 497 20.23 7.99 23.97
CA VAL A 497 21.07 6.79 23.85
C VAL A 497 20.23 5.64 23.30
N LYS A 498 19.05 5.39 23.86
CA LYS A 498 18.16 4.30 23.41
C LYS A 498 17.75 4.49 21.95
N GLU A 499 17.35 5.69 21.55
CA GLU A 499 17.00 5.98 20.15
C GLU A 499 18.17 5.77 19.19
N LYS A 500 19.38 6.20 19.56
CA LYS A 500 20.59 5.99 18.75
C LYS A 500 20.96 4.52 18.68
N GLN A 501 20.75 3.76 19.75
CA GLN A 501 21.04 2.33 19.80
C GLN A 501 20.06 1.53 18.93
N GLU A 502 18.77 1.86 18.96
CA GLU A 502 17.78 1.30 18.04
C GLU A 502 18.11 1.63 16.57
N LYS A 503 18.52 2.86 16.28
CA LYS A 503 19.03 3.24 14.95
C LYS A 503 20.27 2.45 14.56
N LEU A 504 21.21 2.22 15.47
CA LEU A 504 22.43 1.45 15.19
C LEU A 504 22.11 -0.01 14.82
N ASN A 505 21.19 -0.65 15.54
CA ASN A 505 20.76 -2.03 15.28
C ASN A 505 20.11 -2.17 13.88
N SER A 506 19.52 -1.11 13.34
CA SER A 506 18.98 -1.13 11.96
C SER A 506 20.07 -1.27 10.87
N PHE A 507 21.35 -1.09 11.23
CA PHE A 507 22.51 -1.21 10.34
C PHE A 507 23.33 -2.49 10.58
N ASP A 508 22.79 -3.51 11.24
CA ASP A 508 23.54 -4.72 11.67
C ASP A 508 24.27 -5.46 10.54
N GLU A 509 23.72 -5.46 9.32
CA GLU A 509 24.33 -6.14 8.16
C GLU A 509 25.43 -5.29 7.47
N VAL A 510 25.63 -4.04 7.88
CA VAL A 510 26.53 -3.09 7.25
C VAL A 510 27.89 -3.11 7.94
N LYS A 511 28.98 -3.08 7.15
CA LYS A 511 30.35 -3.13 7.68
C LYS A 511 30.69 -1.88 8.49
N ASP A 512 31.45 -2.08 9.55
CA ASP A 512 32.07 -0.98 10.29
C ASP A 512 33.27 -0.42 9.53
N ILE A 513 33.49 0.87 9.69
CA ILE A 513 34.58 1.62 9.09
C ILE A 513 35.30 2.43 10.16
N GLU A 514 36.55 2.78 9.89
CA GLU A 514 37.36 3.63 10.75
C GLU A 514 37.68 4.94 10.02
N GLY A 515 37.73 6.06 10.74
CA GLY A 515 38.03 7.35 10.16
C GLY A 515 37.91 8.51 11.15
N GLU A 516 38.11 9.73 10.67
CA GLU A 516 37.87 10.95 11.44
C GLU A 516 36.47 11.49 11.15
N ARG A 517 35.72 11.90 12.19
CA ARG A 517 34.30 12.26 12.11
C ARG A 517 34.02 13.31 11.03
N ASP A 518 34.78 14.40 11.02
CA ASP A 518 34.58 15.50 10.09
C ASP A 518 34.80 15.07 8.64
N GLN A 519 35.80 14.22 8.41
CA GLN A 519 36.09 13.67 7.09
C GLN A 519 34.96 12.74 6.60
N VAL A 520 34.42 11.89 7.47
CA VAL A 520 33.30 10.99 7.15
C VAL A 520 32.02 11.77 6.82
N ILE A 521 31.74 12.88 7.53
CA ILE A 521 30.59 13.76 7.23
C ILE A 521 30.75 14.39 5.85
N ILE A 522 31.93 14.96 5.56
CA ILE A 522 32.23 15.56 4.26
C ILE A 522 32.08 14.53 3.14
N ASP A 523 32.57 13.30 3.36
CA ASP A 523 32.50 12.25 2.35
C ASP A 523 31.08 11.68 2.21
N LEU A 524 30.27 11.64 3.27
CA LEU A 524 28.83 11.36 3.21
C LEU A 524 28.10 12.39 2.34
N GLU A 525 28.34 13.69 2.55
CA GLU A 525 27.72 14.73 1.74
C GLU A 525 28.10 14.63 0.26
N LYS A 526 29.39 14.40 -0.04
CA LYS A 526 29.86 14.16 -1.42
C LYS A 526 29.17 12.94 -2.02
N LEU A 527 29.01 11.88 -1.24
CA LEU A 527 28.42 10.63 -1.68
C LEU A 527 26.91 10.79 -1.93
N GLN A 528 26.19 11.49 -1.06
CA GLN A 528 24.77 11.85 -1.25
C GLN A 528 24.56 12.72 -2.48
N LYS A 529 25.41 13.74 -2.71
CA LYS A 529 25.39 14.53 -3.96
C LYS A 529 25.62 13.64 -5.19
N ARG A 530 26.55 12.69 -5.09
CA ARG A 530 26.84 11.75 -6.19
C ARG A 530 25.68 10.78 -6.45
N ILE A 531 24.96 10.34 -5.41
CA ILE A 531 23.73 9.56 -5.54
C ILE A 531 22.62 10.40 -6.19
N MET A 532 22.44 11.65 -5.75
CA MET A 532 21.42 12.55 -6.31
C MET A 532 21.68 12.84 -7.79
N ASN A 533 22.95 13.01 -8.17
CA ASN A 533 23.37 13.23 -9.56
C ASN A 533 23.19 12.01 -10.48
N LEU A 534 22.95 10.81 -9.95
CA LEU A 534 22.64 9.63 -10.78
C LEU A 534 21.23 9.71 -11.40
N GLY A 535 20.36 10.56 -10.86
CA GLY A 535 19.00 10.74 -11.38
C GLY A 535 18.08 9.53 -11.12
N PRO A 536 16.97 9.39 -11.87
CA PRO A 536 16.05 8.27 -11.72
C PRO A 536 16.70 6.95 -12.15
N ILE A 537 16.55 5.91 -11.31
CA ILE A 537 17.19 4.61 -11.49
C ILE A 537 16.14 3.51 -11.61
N ASN A 538 16.29 2.66 -12.63
CA ASN A 538 15.42 1.52 -12.87
C ASN A 538 16.00 0.25 -12.24
N PHE A 539 15.51 -0.13 -11.05
CA PHE A 539 16.01 -1.31 -10.33
C PHE A 539 15.72 -2.65 -11.04
N ALA A 540 14.74 -2.70 -11.94
CA ALA A 540 14.39 -3.89 -12.74
C ALA A 540 15.26 -4.05 -14.00
N ALA A 541 16.14 -3.08 -14.30
CA ALA A 541 16.99 -3.10 -15.49
C ALA A 541 17.88 -4.37 -15.62
N PRO A 542 18.47 -4.93 -14.55
CA PRO A 542 19.28 -6.15 -14.67
C PRO A 542 18.47 -7.38 -15.12
N GLU A 543 17.31 -7.62 -14.53
CA GLU A 543 16.44 -8.76 -14.85
C GLU A 543 15.85 -8.62 -16.26
N THR A 544 15.36 -7.44 -16.60
CA THR A 544 14.82 -7.14 -17.94
C THR A 544 15.88 -7.24 -19.04
N LEU A 545 17.13 -6.86 -18.74
CA LEU A 545 18.25 -7.04 -19.66
C LEU A 545 18.52 -8.52 -19.95
N GLU A 546 18.46 -9.39 -18.96
CA GLU A 546 18.64 -10.84 -19.15
C GLU A 546 17.54 -11.43 -20.01
N ALA A 547 16.28 -11.05 -19.76
CA ALA A 547 15.13 -11.48 -20.57
C ALA A 547 15.26 -11.03 -22.03
N GLU A 548 15.65 -9.78 -22.29
CA GLU A 548 15.83 -9.28 -23.67
C GLU A 548 17.02 -9.94 -24.38
N LYS A 549 18.10 -10.30 -23.65
CA LYS A 549 19.21 -11.09 -24.22
C LYS A 549 18.75 -12.48 -24.65
N GLN A 550 17.96 -13.17 -23.83
CA GLN A 550 17.38 -14.48 -24.19
C GLN A 550 16.44 -14.35 -25.40
N ARG A 551 15.61 -13.31 -25.43
CA ARG A 551 14.72 -13.03 -26.57
C ARG A 551 15.51 -12.84 -27.87
N LYS A 552 16.63 -12.11 -27.82
CA LYS A 552 17.51 -11.95 -28.97
C LYS A 552 18.03 -13.30 -29.47
N GLU A 553 18.52 -14.15 -28.57
CA GLU A 553 19.07 -15.46 -28.93
C GLU A 553 18.03 -16.34 -29.65
N ILE A 554 16.80 -16.36 -29.16
CA ILE A 554 15.68 -17.06 -29.81
C ILE A 554 15.40 -16.50 -31.21
N LEU A 555 15.33 -15.17 -31.36
CA LEU A 555 15.09 -14.53 -32.66
C LEU A 555 16.21 -14.82 -33.65
N SER A 556 17.48 -14.73 -33.23
CA SER A 556 18.63 -15.05 -34.07
C SER A 556 18.58 -16.51 -34.55
N GLY A 557 18.23 -17.46 -33.66
CA GLY A 557 18.07 -18.86 -34.01
C GLY A 557 16.95 -19.11 -35.04
N GLN A 558 15.78 -18.48 -34.85
CA GLN A 558 14.67 -18.59 -35.81
C GLN A 558 15.01 -18.03 -37.18
N ILE A 559 15.75 -16.92 -37.25
CA ILE A 559 16.21 -16.33 -38.51
C ILE A 559 17.11 -17.31 -39.26
N GLU A 560 18.08 -17.93 -38.56
CA GLU A 560 19.01 -18.89 -39.14
C GLU A 560 18.29 -20.15 -39.67
N GLU A 561 17.33 -20.69 -38.92
CA GLU A 561 16.49 -21.81 -39.35
C GLU A 561 15.65 -21.50 -40.59
N LEU A 562 15.12 -20.27 -40.69
CA LEU A 562 14.35 -19.84 -41.86
C LEU A 562 15.23 -19.60 -43.09
N GLU A 563 16.43 -19.04 -42.91
CA GLU A 563 17.40 -18.85 -44.00
C GLU A 563 17.89 -20.20 -44.56
N THR A 564 18.19 -21.17 -43.70
CA THR A 564 18.53 -22.54 -44.12
C THR A 564 17.35 -23.26 -44.80
N SER A 565 16.11 -22.95 -44.41
CA SER A 565 14.92 -23.48 -45.11
C SER A 565 14.73 -22.83 -46.49
N LEU A 566 14.98 -21.52 -46.61
CA LEU A 566 14.85 -20.79 -47.87
C LEU A 566 15.85 -21.30 -48.92
N THR A 567 17.11 -21.53 -48.50
CA THR A 567 18.14 -22.10 -49.39
C THR A 567 17.75 -23.47 -49.93
N LYS A 568 17.19 -24.36 -49.10
CA LYS A 568 16.67 -25.67 -49.54
C LYS A 568 15.52 -25.55 -50.56
N LEU A 569 14.63 -24.57 -50.39
CA LEU A 569 13.53 -24.33 -51.33
C LEU A 569 14.05 -23.82 -52.69
N ASP A 570 15.08 -22.96 -52.68
CA ASP A 570 15.72 -22.47 -53.90
C ASP A 570 16.42 -23.60 -54.68
N GLU A 571 17.11 -24.49 -53.96
CA GLU A 571 17.70 -25.71 -54.56
C GLU A 571 16.63 -26.63 -55.17
N ALA A 572 15.47 -26.76 -54.51
CA ALA A 572 14.35 -27.54 -55.04
C ALA A 572 13.80 -26.96 -56.35
N ILE A 573 13.67 -25.63 -56.47
CA ILE A 573 13.24 -24.97 -57.71
C ILE A 573 14.23 -25.25 -58.84
N LYS A 574 15.54 -25.08 -58.58
CA LYS A 574 16.59 -25.37 -59.57
C LYS A 574 16.54 -26.81 -60.06
N LYS A 575 16.19 -27.76 -59.19
CA LYS A 575 15.99 -29.17 -59.56
C LYS A 575 14.77 -29.36 -60.44
N ILE A 576 13.64 -28.73 -60.10
CA ILE A 576 12.39 -28.76 -60.89
C ILE A 576 12.62 -28.22 -62.30
N ASP A 577 13.35 -27.11 -62.45
CA ASP A 577 13.61 -26.49 -63.75
C ASP A 577 14.44 -27.40 -64.67
N ARG A 578 15.50 -28.01 -64.13
CA ARG A 578 16.34 -28.96 -64.88
C ARG A 578 15.52 -30.17 -65.37
N GLU A 579 14.66 -30.72 -64.50
CA GLU A 579 13.82 -31.87 -64.83
C GLU A 579 12.73 -31.51 -65.86
N SER A 580 12.15 -30.30 -65.74
CA SER A 580 11.15 -29.78 -66.67
C SER A 580 11.73 -29.59 -68.08
N ASN A 581 12.89 -28.93 -68.20
CA ASN A 581 13.54 -28.69 -69.49
C ASN A 581 13.98 -30.01 -70.15
N LYS A 582 14.49 -30.97 -69.36
CA LYS A 582 14.83 -32.31 -69.87
C LYS A 582 13.59 -33.01 -70.45
N SER A 583 12.50 -33.03 -69.68
CA SER A 583 11.24 -33.67 -70.09
C SER A 583 10.65 -33.01 -71.36
N PHE A 584 10.82 -31.70 -71.51
CA PHE A 584 10.34 -30.96 -72.70
C PHE A 584 11.08 -31.40 -73.96
N HIS A 585 12.41 -31.47 -73.92
CA HIS A 585 13.20 -31.86 -75.08
C HIS A 585 13.01 -33.33 -75.47
N GLU A 586 12.86 -34.22 -74.47
CA GLU A 586 12.51 -35.64 -74.71
C GLU A 586 11.12 -35.77 -75.37
N CYS A 587 10.15 -35.00 -74.90
CA CYS A 587 8.81 -34.95 -75.50
C CYS A 587 8.87 -34.40 -76.93
N LEU A 588 9.50 -33.25 -77.17
CA LEU A 588 9.61 -32.64 -78.50
C LEU A 588 10.24 -33.59 -79.53
N THR A 589 11.28 -34.33 -79.11
CA THR A 589 11.92 -35.35 -79.96
C THR A 589 10.94 -36.48 -80.30
N SER A 590 10.15 -36.92 -79.31
CA SER A 590 9.13 -37.95 -79.50
C SER A 590 7.98 -37.48 -80.38
N VAL A 591 7.53 -36.22 -80.24
CA VAL A 591 6.48 -35.63 -81.09
C VAL A 591 6.93 -35.64 -82.54
N ASN A 592 8.15 -35.19 -82.81
CA ASN A 592 8.70 -35.16 -84.16
C ASN A 592 8.78 -36.55 -84.78
N LYS A 593 9.16 -37.58 -84.01
CA LYS A 593 9.16 -38.97 -84.49
C LYS A 593 7.76 -39.43 -84.92
N TYR A 594 6.75 -39.23 -84.09
CA TYR A 594 5.37 -39.60 -84.44
C TYR A 594 4.82 -38.76 -85.60
N LEU A 595 5.18 -37.48 -85.68
CA LEU A 595 4.78 -36.59 -86.76
C LEU A 595 5.36 -37.03 -88.10
N GLU A 596 6.61 -37.49 -88.11
CA GLU A 596 7.27 -38.08 -89.29
C GLU A 596 6.63 -39.40 -89.73
N GLU A 597 6.08 -40.19 -88.81
CA GLU A 597 5.38 -41.45 -89.11
C GLU A 597 3.91 -41.24 -89.55
N MET A 598 3.17 -40.33 -88.90
CA MET A 598 1.73 -40.14 -89.09
C MET A 598 1.40 -39.22 -90.28
N PHE A 599 2.22 -38.21 -90.53
CA PHE A 599 1.98 -37.26 -91.62
C PHE A 599 1.96 -37.95 -93.01
N PRO A 600 2.91 -38.85 -93.35
CA PRO A 600 2.85 -39.59 -94.61
C PRO A 600 1.65 -40.54 -94.72
N LYS A 601 1.18 -41.15 -93.61
CA LYS A 601 0.00 -42.03 -93.60
C LYS A 601 -1.27 -41.28 -94.01
N LEU A 602 -1.42 -40.02 -93.58
CA LEU A 602 -2.58 -39.18 -93.91
C LEU A 602 -2.51 -38.60 -95.33
N PHE A 603 -1.33 -38.12 -95.75
CA PHE A 603 -1.18 -37.42 -97.04
C PHE A 603 -0.69 -38.31 -98.21
N GLY A 604 -0.28 -39.55 -97.96
CA GLY A 604 0.36 -40.41 -98.96
C GLY A 604 1.80 -39.99 -99.30
N GLY A 605 2.45 -39.27 -98.38
CA GLY A 605 3.80 -38.71 -98.52
C GLY A 605 3.93 -37.34 -97.84
N GLY A 606 5.11 -36.70 -97.97
CA GLY A 606 5.39 -35.40 -97.32
C GLY A 606 6.14 -35.52 -96.00
N PHE A 607 6.42 -34.38 -95.37
CA PHE A 607 7.21 -34.30 -94.14
C PHE A 607 6.71 -33.18 -93.25
N CYS A 608 6.61 -33.41 -91.94
CA CYS A 608 6.22 -32.38 -90.98
C CYS A 608 7.07 -32.50 -89.72
N LYS A 609 7.55 -31.35 -89.20
CA LYS A 609 8.34 -31.25 -87.96
C LYS A 609 7.99 -30.00 -87.17
N LEU A 610 8.16 -30.08 -85.85
CA LEU A 610 8.22 -28.95 -84.94
C LEU A 610 9.68 -28.56 -84.70
N ASP A 611 9.98 -27.28 -84.84
CA ASP A 611 11.30 -26.72 -84.55
C ASP A 611 11.21 -25.58 -83.53
N LEU A 612 12.29 -25.37 -82.78
CA LEU A 612 12.40 -24.23 -81.85
C LEU A 612 12.76 -22.97 -82.66
N ILE A 613 12.14 -21.84 -82.32
CA ILE A 613 12.47 -20.55 -82.97
C ILE A 613 13.88 -20.10 -82.59
N ASP A 614 14.20 -20.23 -81.30
CA ASP A 614 15.48 -19.88 -80.70
C ASP A 614 15.96 -21.03 -79.81
N LYS A 615 17.27 -21.07 -79.50
CA LYS A 615 17.86 -22.07 -78.59
C LYS A 615 17.72 -21.70 -77.10
N THR A 616 16.83 -20.78 -76.75
CA THR A 616 16.59 -20.37 -75.35
C THR A 616 15.60 -21.31 -74.67
N GLU A 617 15.72 -21.43 -73.34
CA GLU A 617 14.89 -22.36 -72.55
C GLU A 617 13.38 -22.05 -72.69
N ASP A 618 12.99 -20.79 -72.88
CA ASP A 618 11.59 -20.36 -73.03
C ASP A 618 11.15 -20.16 -74.50
N SER A 619 11.92 -20.64 -75.48
CA SER A 619 11.61 -20.40 -76.89
C SER A 619 10.31 -21.06 -77.37
N GLY A 620 9.55 -20.36 -78.21
CA GLY A 620 8.35 -20.90 -78.86
C GLY A 620 8.66 -21.95 -79.94
N LEU A 621 7.62 -22.68 -80.35
CA LEU A 621 7.71 -23.73 -81.39
C LEU A 621 7.12 -23.27 -82.72
N GLN A 622 7.70 -23.70 -83.82
CA GLN A 622 7.17 -23.46 -85.16
C GLN A 622 6.91 -24.79 -85.89
N LEU A 623 5.68 -24.95 -86.39
CA LEU A 623 5.30 -26.08 -87.22
C LEU A 623 5.72 -25.88 -88.67
N MET A 624 6.55 -26.79 -89.18
CA MET A 624 7.00 -26.84 -90.57
C MET A 624 6.37 -28.05 -91.26
N ALA A 625 5.64 -27.86 -92.35
CA ALA A 625 5.02 -28.94 -93.12
C ALA A 625 5.35 -28.82 -94.62
N ARG A 626 5.60 -29.96 -95.27
CA ARG A 626 5.88 -30.09 -96.69
C ARG A 626 4.99 -31.19 -97.29
N LEU A 627 4.04 -30.80 -98.13
CA LEU A 627 3.13 -31.73 -98.81
C LEU A 627 3.81 -32.49 -99.96
N PRO A 628 3.32 -33.69 -100.30
CA PRO A 628 3.82 -34.45 -101.44
C PRO A 628 3.64 -33.66 -102.74
N GLY A 629 4.70 -33.58 -103.57
CA GLY A 629 4.67 -32.90 -104.87
C GLY A 629 4.72 -31.36 -104.85
N LYS A 630 4.67 -30.68 -103.69
CA LYS A 630 4.75 -29.21 -103.57
C LYS A 630 6.07 -28.74 -102.93
N LYS A 631 6.51 -27.52 -103.25
CA LYS A 631 7.62 -26.82 -102.56
C LYS A 631 7.16 -26.34 -101.18
N ASN A 632 8.09 -26.02 -100.28
CA ASN A 632 7.82 -25.46 -98.96
C ASN A 632 6.97 -24.18 -99.08
N THR A 633 5.68 -24.28 -98.78
CA THR A 633 4.75 -23.14 -98.71
C THR A 633 4.48 -22.78 -97.26
N LYS A 634 4.18 -21.50 -96.99
CA LYS A 634 3.78 -21.09 -95.64
C LYS A 634 2.46 -21.77 -95.29
N LEU A 635 2.29 -22.18 -94.03
CA LEU A 635 1.10 -22.87 -93.52
C LEU A 635 -0.22 -22.12 -93.84
N SER A 636 -0.16 -20.79 -93.96
CA SER A 636 -1.29 -19.93 -94.35
C SER A 636 -1.81 -20.18 -95.78
N GLN A 637 -0.99 -20.70 -96.69
CA GLN A 637 -1.29 -20.91 -98.12
C GLN A 637 -1.88 -22.29 -98.43
N LEU A 638 -2.09 -23.13 -97.42
CA LEU A 638 -2.68 -24.47 -97.55
C LEU A 638 -4.21 -24.40 -97.72
N SER A 639 -4.77 -25.37 -98.44
CA SER A 639 -6.23 -25.58 -98.56
C SER A 639 -6.87 -25.87 -97.19
N GLY A 640 -8.17 -25.63 -97.04
CA GLY A 640 -8.91 -25.93 -95.81
C GLY A 640 -8.75 -27.39 -95.34
N GLY A 641 -8.87 -28.35 -96.27
CA GLY A 641 -8.64 -29.77 -95.99
C GLY A 641 -7.17 -30.11 -95.68
N GLU A 642 -6.21 -29.47 -96.37
CA GLU A 642 -4.77 -29.67 -96.10
C GLU A 642 -4.36 -29.13 -94.72
N LYS A 643 -4.94 -27.99 -94.30
CA LYS A 643 -4.77 -27.45 -92.95
C LYS A 643 -5.37 -28.40 -91.91
N ALA A 644 -6.56 -28.94 -92.20
CA ALA A 644 -7.23 -29.87 -91.29
C ALA A 644 -6.41 -31.14 -91.07
N LEU A 645 -5.91 -31.77 -92.13
CA LEU A 645 -5.08 -32.97 -92.03
C LEU A 645 -3.72 -32.71 -91.37
N THR A 646 -3.11 -31.53 -91.59
CA THR A 646 -1.84 -31.15 -90.94
C THR A 646 -2.04 -30.94 -89.43
N ALA A 647 -3.12 -30.27 -89.03
CA ALA A 647 -3.53 -30.16 -87.63
C ALA A 647 -3.77 -31.54 -87.01
N LEU A 648 -4.52 -32.41 -87.69
CA LEU A 648 -4.83 -33.75 -87.20
C LEU A 648 -3.55 -34.58 -87.00
N ALA A 649 -2.61 -34.52 -87.94
CA ALA A 649 -1.31 -35.18 -87.80
C ALA A 649 -0.57 -34.71 -86.54
N LEU A 650 -0.55 -33.40 -86.27
CA LEU A 650 0.08 -32.85 -85.06
C LEU A 650 -0.68 -33.25 -83.78
N VAL A 651 -2.01 -33.17 -83.78
CA VAL A 651 -2.80 -33.56 -82.61
C VAL A 651 -2.61 -35.05 -82.29
N PHE A 652 -2.67 -35.94 -83.29
CA PHE A 652 -2.44 -37.37 -83.06
C PHE A 652 -0.99 -37.70 -82.67
N SER A 653 -0.01 -36.91 -83.11
CA SER A 653 1.38 -37.06 -82.69
C SER A 653 1.58 -36.68 -81.22
N LEU A 654 0.95 -35.59 -80.77
CA LEU A 654 0.90 -35.21 -79.35
C LEU A 654 0.16 -36.29 -78.53
N PHE A 655 -0.95 -36.78 -79.07
CA PHE A 655 -1.77 -37.80 -78.45
C PHE A 655 -1.09 -39.16 -78.32
N SER A 656 -0.15 -39.50 -79.21
CA SER A 656 0.60 -40.75 -79.16
C SER A 656 1.64 -40.82 -78.04
N ILE A 657 2.04 -39.67 -77.47
CA ILE A 657 3.01 -39.59 -76.37
C ILE A 657 2.33 -39.77 -75.02
N ASN A 658 1.23 -39.05 -74.81
CA ASN A 658 0.42 -39.16 -73.61
C ASN A 658 -1.03 -39.42 -74.03
N PRO A 659 -1.40 -40.69 -74.29
CA PRO A 659 -2.73 -41.02 -74.77
C PRO A 659 -3.75 -40.65 -73.70
N ALA A 660 -4.67 -39.75 -74.05
CA ALA A 660 -5.81 -39.49 -73.20
C ALA A 660 -6.72 -40.74 -73.18
N PRO A 661 -7.45 -40.99 -72.08
CA PRO A 661 -8.30 -42.16 -71.93
C PRO A 661 -9.39 -42.28 -73.02
N PHE A 662 -9.83 -41.14 -73.56
CA PHE A 662 -10.74 -41.07 -74.70
C PHE A 662 -10.43 -39.83 -75.54
N CYS A 663 -10.84 -39.86 -76.81
CA CYS A 663 -10.73 -38.75 -77.75
C CYS A 663 -12.12 -38.41 -78.33
N LEU A 664 -12.50 -37.14 -78.28
CA LEU A 664 -13.74 -36.60 -78.84
C LEU A 664 -13.44 -35.88 -80.14
N LEU A 665 -14.14 -36.24 -81.23
CA LEU A 665 -13.99 -35.64 -82.55
C LEU A 665 -15.32 -35.01 -82.98
N ASP A 666 -15.44 -33.68 -83.05
CA ASP A 666 -16.65 -32.99 -83.51
C ASP A 666 -16.52 -32.52 -84.96
N GLU A 667 -17.18 -33.21 -85.90
CA GLU A 667 -17.27 -32.86 -87.32
C GLU A 667 -15.90 -32.58 -87.99
N VAL A 668 -14.88 -33.29 -87.50
CA VAL A 668 -13.48 -33.15 -87.92
C VAL A 668 -13.26 -33.55 -89.38
N ASP A 669 -14.14 -34.42 -89.90
CA ASP A 669 -14.16 -34.93 -91.26
C ASP A 669 -14.95 -34.05 -92.25
N ALA A 670 -15.66 -33.02 -91.78
CA ALA A 670 -16.43 -32.12 -92.64
C ALA A 670 -15.62 -31.40 -93.75
N PRO A 671 -14.35 -30.97 -93.55
CA PRO A 671 -13.55 -30.33 -94.58
C PRO A 671 -12.73 -31.31 -95.45
N LEU A 672 -12.89 -32.63 -95.25
CA LEU A 672 -12.14 -33.67 -95.94
C LEU A 672 -12.91 -34.23 -97.14
N ASP A 673 -12.19 -34.66 -98.18
CA ASP A 673 -12.77 -35.44 -99.28
C ASP A 673 -12.85 -36.93 -98.92
N ASP A 674 -13.54 -37.73 -99.74
CA ASP A 674 -13.78 -39.15 -99.45
C ASP A 674 -12.48 -39.97 -99.32
N GLU A 675 -11.45 -39.63 -100.10
CA GLU A 675 -10.15 -40.31 -100.07
C GLU A 675 -9.38 -40.02 -98.77
N ASN A 676 -9.28 -38.74 -98.38
CA ASN A 676 -8.60 -38.37 -97.13
C ASN A 676 -9.42 -38.77 -95.90
N THR A 677 -10.75 -38.77 -96.00
CA THR A 677 -11.63 -39.29 -94.93
C THR A 677 -11.36 -40.77 -94.69
N SER A 678 -11.21 -41.57 -95.75
CA SER A 678 -10.88 -43.00 -95.63
C SER A 678 -9.52 -43.21 -94.94
N ARG A 679 -8.50 -42.40 -95.29
CA ARG A 679 -7.17 -42.47 -94.66
C ARG A 679 -7.21 -42.07 -93.18
N PHE A 680 -7.97 -41.01 -92.86
CA PHE A 680 -8.18 -40.56 -91.49
C PHE A 680 -8.85 -41.63 -90.63
N ILE A 681 -9.94 -42.24 -91.12
CA ILE A 681 -10.65 -43.29 -90.38
C ILE A 681 -9.77 -44.53 -90.19
N ASN A 682 -8.97 -44.91 -91.19
CA ASN A 682 -8.04 -46.03 -91.04
C ASN A 682 -7.00 -45.77 -89.94
N LEU A 683 -6.51 -44.53 -89.83
CA LEU A 683 -5.61 -44.13 -88.74
C LEU A 683 -6.32 -44.18 -87.38
N VAL A 684 -7.55 -43.65 -87.29
CA VAL A 684 -8.36 -43.70 -86.06
C VAL A 684 -8.60 -45.15 -85.64
N ASN A 685 -8.86 -46.05 -86.58
CA ASN A 685 -9.04 -47.47 -86.32
C ASN A 685 -7.76 -48.12 -85.77
N GLU A 686 -6.57 -47.80 -86.32
CA GLU A 686 -5.27 -48.26 -85.80
C GLU A 686 -5.05 -47.78 -84.35
N MET A 687 -5.40 -46.53 -84.06
CA MET A 687 -5.26 -45.95 -82.72
C MET A 687 -6.32 -46.46 -81.73
N SER A 688 -7.44 -46.99 -82.24
CA SER A 688 -8.57 -47.45 -81.42
C SER A 688 -8.19 -48.60 -80.49
N GLU A 689 -7.17 -49.39 -80.83
CA GLU A 689 -6.67 -50.48 -79.96
C GLU A 689 -6.28 -50.00 -78.55
N LYS A 690 -5.87 -48.74 -78.41
CA LYS A 690 -5.39 -48.18 -77.14
C LYS A 690 -6.28 -47.08 -76.57
N VAL A 691 -7.14 -46.48 -77.38
CA VAL A 691 -7.92 -45.29 -77.01
C VAL A 691 -9.35 -45.39 -77.48
N GLN A 692 -10.28 -44.98 -76.62
CA GLN A 692 -11.69 -44.85 -76.97
C GLN A 692 -11.94 -43.59 -77.81
N PHE A 693 -12.54 -43.75 -78.99
CA PHE A 693 -12.93 -42.67 -79.89
C PHE A 693 -14.44 -42.46 -79.87
N ILE A 694 -14.83 -41.20 -79.69
CA ILE A 694 -16.22 -40.75 -79.78
C ILE A 694 -16.25 -39.65 -80.84
N PHE A 695 -16.93 -39.89 -81.95
CA PHE A 695 -16.96 -38.92 -83.06
C PHE A 695 -18.37 -38.52 -83.44
N VAL A 696 -18.60 -37.22 -83.60
CA VAL A 696 -19.80 -36.64 -84.18
C VAL A 696 -19.54 -36.46 -85.67
N THR A 697 -20.30 -37.15 -86.52
CA THR A 697 -20.08 -37.11 -87.97
C THR A 697 -21.40 -37.14 -88.75
N HIS A 698 -21.33 -36.60 -89.96
CA HIS A 698 -22.34 -36.74 -91.01
C HIS A 698 -21.83 -37.53 -92.22
N ASN A 699 -20.56 -37.95 -92.21
CA ASN A 699 -19.94 -38.68 -93.30
C ASN A 699 -20.26 -40.17 -93.21
N LYS A 700 -20.76 -40.75 -94.31
CA LYS A 700 -21.13 -42.17 -94.40
C LYS A 700 -19.95 -43.10 -94.13
N ILE A 701 -18.75 -42.74 -94.60
CA ILE A 701 -17.54 -43.57 -94.44
C ILE A 701 -17.19 -43.70 -92.95
N SER A 702 -17.32 -42.61 -92.20
CA SER A 702 -17.09 -42.58 -90.75
C SER A 702 -18.15 -43.40 -89.99
N MET A 703 -19.42 -43.34 -90.44
CA MET A 703 -20.52 -44.11 -89.84
C MET A 703 -20.35 -45.63 -90.02
N GLU A 704 -19.98 -46.08 -91.23
CA GLU A 704 -19.82 -47.50 -91.56
C GLU A 704 -18.71 -48.19 -90.75
N LYS A 705 -17.73 -47.43 -90.26
CA LYS A 705 -16.60 -47.94 -89.47
C LYS A 705 -16.81 -47.84 -87.96
N SER A 706 -17.90 -47.23 -87.50
CA SER A 706 -18.24 -47.20 -86.08
C SER A 706 -18.77 -48.55 -85.59
N THR A 707 -18.42 -48.95 -84.37
CA THR A 707 -18.99 -50.16 -83.76
C THR A 707 -20.42 -49.93 -83.27
N HIS A 708 -20.68 -48.72 -82.77
CA HIS A 708 -21.99 -48.32 -82.24
C HIS A 708 -22.33 -46.91 -82.72
N LEU A 709 -23.60 -46.68 -83.05
CA LEU A 709 -24.14 -45.38 -83.43
C LEU A 709 -25.15 -44.87 -82.39
N LEU A 710 -24.85 -43.73 -81.80
CA LEU A 710 -25.76 -42.96 -80.96
C LEU A 710 -26.53 -41.96 -81.84
N GLY A 711 -27.77 -42.30 -82.16
CA GLY A 711 -28.72 -41.45 -82.87
C GLY A 711 -29.33 -40.40 -81.94
N VAL A 712 -28.99 -39.13 -82.14
CA VAL A 712 -29.63 -37.99 -81.47
C VAL A 712 -30.79 -37.49 -82.33
N THR A 713 -31.98 -37.45 -81.76
CA THR A 713 -33.20 -37.00 -82.43
C THR A 713 -33.90 -35.93 -81.61
N MET A 714 -34.67 -35.07 -82.28
CA MET A 714 -35.45 -34.01 -81.63
C MET A 714 -36.91 -34.22 -82.05
N ARG A 715 -37.63 -35.07 -81.30
CA ARG A 715 -39.05 -35.37 -81.58
C ARG A 715 -39.95 -34.22 -81.14
N ASP A 716 -39.64 -33.61 -80.00
CA ASP A 716 -40.28 -32.38 -79.52
C ASP A 716 -39.32 -31.21 -79.79
N LEU A 717 -39.83 -30.11 -80.35
CA LEU A 717 -39.05 -28.92 -80.66
C LEU A 717 -38.27 -28.46 -79.41
N GLY A 718 -36.94 -28.50 -79.48
CA GLY A 718 -36.04 -28.08 -78.41
C GLY A 718 -35.65 -29.16 -77.39
N VAL A 719 -36.19 -30.39 -77.48
CA VAL A 719 -35.85 -31.50 -76.56
C VAL A 719 -35.20 -32.65 -77.32
N SER A 720 -33.93 -32.89 -77.00
CA SER A 720 -33.13 -33.98 -77.55
C SER A 720 -33.44 -35.31 -76.86
N LYS A 721 -33.50 -36.39 -77.64
CA LYS A 721 -33.52 -37.78 -77.18
C LYS A 721 -32.40 -38.56 -77.87
N VAL A 722 -31.78 -39.47 -77.14
CA VAL A 722 -30.73 -40.35 -77.66
C VAL A 722 -31.29 -41.75 -77.83
N VAL A 723 -30.93 -42.38 -78.94
CA VAL A 723 -31.25 -43.78 -79.26
C VAL A 723 -29.93 -44.44 -79.63
N SER A 724 -29.63 -45.60 -79.07
CA SER A 724 -28.43 -46.38 -79.43
C SER A 724 -28.80 -47.45 -80.46
N VAL A 725 -27.96 -47.59 -81.48
CA VAL A 725 -28.07 -48.61 -82.51
C VAL A 725 -26.71 -49.29 -82.68
N ASP A 726 -26.68 -50.61 -82.58
CA ASP A 726 -25.52 -51.43 -82.93
C ASP A 726 -25.45 -51.53 -84.47
N VAL A 727 -24.31 -51.10 -85.03
CA VAL A 727 -24.13 -51.03 -86.49
C VAL A 727 -24.07 -52.42 -87.11
N GLU A 728 -23.44 -53.37 -86.42
CA GLU A 728 -23.31 -54.75 -86.91
C GLU A 728 -24.71 -55.40 -87.00
N GLN A 729 -25.51 -55.26 -85.95
CA GLN A 729 -26.90 -55.76 -85.92
C GLN A 729 -27.81 -55.03 -86.93
N ALA A 730 -27.64 -53.71 -87.10
CA ALA A 730 -28.44 -52.94 -88.04
C ALA A 730 -28.11 -53.28 -89.51
N MET A 731 -26.83 -53.58 -89.83
CA MET A 731 -26.43 -54.02 -91.16
C MET A 731 -26.94 -55.43 -91.46
N GLU A 732 -26.96 -56.34 -90.48
CA GLU A 732 -27.56 -57.68 -90.63
C GLU A 732 -29.07 -57.59 -90.89
N LEU A 733 -29.79 -56.74 -90.16
CA LEU A 733 -31.23 -56.51 -90.34
C LEU A 733 -31.60 -55.78 -91.65
N ALA A 734 -30.67 -55.01 -92.23
CA ALA A 734 -30.89 -54.32 -93.51
C ALA A 734 -30.58 -55.19 -94.73
N GLN A 735 -29.84 -56.29 -94.55
CA GLN A 735 -29.53 -57.28 -95.59
C GLN A 735 -30.54 -58.44 -95.63
N SER A 736 -31.32 -58.65 -94.56
CA SER A 736 -32.49 -59.54 -94.49
C SER A 736 -33.76 -58.87 -95.00
#